data_AF-A0A829YF75-F1
#
_entry.id   AF-A0A829YF75-F1
#
_cell.length_a   1.000
_cell.length_b   1.000
_cell.length_c   1.000
_cell.angle_alpha   90.00
_cell.angle_beta   90.00
_cell.angle_gamma   90.00
#
_symmetry.space_group_name_H-M   'P 1'
#
loop_
_entity.id
_entity.type
_entity.pdbx_description
1 polymer ?
#
loop_
_entity_poly.entity_id
_entity_poly.type
_entity_poly.pdbx_seq_one_letter_code
_entity_poly.pdbx_strand_id
1 'polypeptide(L)'
;MSGALLRKELRELLPWGVLSVVLGAFGVLTALLRQPDMGPLSQTYATLGGPDAVLFWFIAFAIGTGLATREQDDRTLGFLDGLPVSRSRVFFTKMSVALGLVMLAPVVQFTLVITLHLLSRDSLGQSLNLDLLLLIFAQHALAMSAGLLFGAALGRLRSLTWLAFGSLAVVLLLAMEHYPKMAVLDPTELLDVRLHGGRVRFDAAAVQTQLVLCAVAGWLAWRGFTRVHREPILNLDLLTRPVMSAVVSTLTVTVIGFGMYLLASQEAEKAAASDVVDVSDGEEWFFAPTPPAQTQTRYYRFSYAAAKAGAARELAARADTIFEQVHELLGVAAGDAIQVDASGSMQNTHGTAFFGRVRMILDDEAPVVLAHETAHVASSRMAGNERAWLWDAAPALNEGLATWVHSQFGATEEQRTGRLALAVLHARRELTVEEFADPVTLGRLRDQDIQYPLGEALIAATVKLYGKKAVPNLLRTFADPRLPSNLQGISLWQAVYQTAGMDLGIVLDEFYRDIDSYGERHATAISQLPRPRARIITNDGVFGVQVLVDRPLAESQSVYVRFKPEPDSGLEDIDSMRAEPELPVWRHSREIRGGVICVQPGVAIAPSQVLYESWTCLPTADASEWISEEGLNEGAAPAN
;
A
#
# COMPACT_ATOMS: atom_id res chain seq x y z
N MET A 1 -26.97 20.82 -28.03
CA MET A 1 -28.05 20.39 -27.10
C MET A 1 -28.83 21.63 -26.70
N SER A 2 -30.18 21.60 -26.62
CA SER A 2 -30.93 22.75 -26.10
C SER A 2 -30.82 22.77 -24.57
N GLY A 3 -30.30 23.86 -23.99
CA GLY A 3 -30.07 23.97 -22.54
C GLY A 3 -31.33 23.75 -21.69
N ALA A 4 -32.52 23.96 -22.27
CA ALA A 4 -33.80 23.69 -21.64
C ALA A 4 -34.06 22.18 -21.39
N LEU A 5 -33.69 21.30 -22.33
CA LEU A 5 -33.86 19.86 -22.19
C LEU A 5 -32.93 19.32 -21.10
N LEU A 6 -31.67 19.75 -21.10
CA LEU A 6 -30.70 19.38 -20.07
C LEU A 6 -31.18 19.78 -18.66
N ARG A 7 -31.69 21.02 -18.50
CA ARG A 7 -32.18 21.52 -17.22
C ARG A 7 -33.42 20.76 -16.72
N LYS A 8 -34.30 20.34 -17.64
CA LYS A 8 -35.45 19.49 -17.32
C LYS A 8 -34.98 18.15 -16.75
N GLU A 9 -34.15 17.43 -17.50
CA GLU A 9 -33.69 16.09 -17.10
C GLU A 9 -32.88 16.12 -15.80
N LEU A 10 -32.04 17.15 -15.60
CA LEU A 10 -31.29 17.33 -14.36
C LEU A 10 -32.21 17.55 -13.15
N ARG A 11 -33.29 18.34 -13.31
CA ARG A 11 -34.27 18.55 -12.24
C ARG A 11 -35.02 17.26 -11.88
N GLU A 12 -35.33 16.45 -12.89
CA GLU A 12 -36.03 15.17 -12.69
C GLU A 12 -35.17 14.13 -11.97
N LEU A 13 -33.86 14.11 -12.24
CA LEU A 13 -32.91 13.19 -11.63
C LEU A 13 -32.26 13.72 -10.33
N LEU A 14 -32.56 14.96 -9.94
CA LEU A 14 -32.00 15.60 -8.74
C LEU A 14 -32.18 14.78 -7.44
N PRO A 15 -33.34 14.15 -7.15
CA PRO A 15 -33.50 13.35 -5.94
C PRO A 15 -32.51 12.18 -5.84
N TRP A 16 -32.23 11.53 -6.98
CA TRP A 16 -31.22 10.47 -7.07
C TRP A 16 -29.80 11.00 -6.88
N GLY A 17 -29.54 12.22 -7.35
CA GLY A 17 -28.27 12.91 -7.10
C GLY A 17 -28.06 13.24 -5.63
N VAL A 18 -29.09 13.77 -4.95
CA VAL A 18 -29.05 14.04 -3.51
C VAL A 18 -28.81 12.75 -2.73
N LEU A 19 -29.52 11.67 -3.05
CA LEU A 19 -29.33 10.37 -2.41
C LEU A 19 -27.89 9.85 -2.59
N SER A 20 -27.35 9.95 -3.80
CA SER A 20 -25.97 9.53 -4.11
C SER A 20 -24.93 10.32 -3.32
N VAL A 21 -25.14 11.65 -3.17
CA VAL A 21 -24.27 12.52 -2.37
C VAL A 21 -24.36 12.18 -0.88
N VAL A 22 -25.56 11.92 -0.35
CA VAL A 22 -25.75 11.56 1.07
C VAL A 22 -25.09 10.22 1.39
N LEU A 23 -25.26 9.21 0.53
CA LEU A 23 -24.60 7.91 0.69
C LEU A 23 -23.07 8.03 0.57
N GLY A 24 -22.58 8.81 -0.40
CA GLY A 24 -21.15 9.12 -0.51
C GLY A 24 -20.61 9.83 0.73
N ALA A 25 -21.34 10.80 1.27
CA ALA A 25 -20.96 11.51 2.51
C ALA A 25 -20.95 10.57 3.72
N PHE A 26 -21.86 9.60 3.78
CA PHE A 26 -21.85 8.56 4.83
C PHE A 26 -20.63 7.63 4.68
N GLY A 27 -20.25 7.27 3.46
CA GLY A 27 -19.00 6.54 3.17
C GLY A 27 -17.76 7.32 3.62
N VAL A 28 -17.71 8.61 3.33
CA VAL A 28 -16.61 9.49 3.81
C VAL A 28 -16.61 9.59 5.34
N LEU A 29 -17.78 9.78 5.97
CA LEU A 29 -17.88 9.88 7.43
C LEU A 29 -17.47 8.58 8.11
N THR A 30 -17.91 7.43 7.60
CA THR A 30 -17.51 6.12 8.13
C THR A 30 -16.02 5.86 7.93
N ALA A 31 -15.44 6.24 6.80
CA ALA A 31 -13.99 6.17 6.58
C ALA A 31 -13.23 7.03 7.60
N LEU A 32 -13.66 8.27 7.82
CA LEU A 32 -13.07 9.18 8.82
C LEU A 32 -13.22 8.65 10.26
N LEU A 33 -14.37 8.06 10.59
CA LEU A 33 -14.62 7.45 11.90
C LEU A 33 -13.82 6.15 12.12
N ARG A 34 -13.50 5.43 11.04
CA ARG A 34 -12.71 4.19 11.08
C ARG A 34 -11.19 4.41 11.05
N GLN A 35 -10.73 5.66 11.07
CA GLN A 35 -9.31 6.02 11.07
C GLN A 35 -8.60 5.40 9.84
N PRO A 36 -8.77 6.02 8.66
CA PRO A 36 -8.42 5.43 7.37
C PRO A 36 -6.91 5.27 7.14
N ASP A 37 -6.12 5.86 8.03
CA ASP A 37 -4.68 5.72 8.22
C ASP A 37 -4.28 4.44 8.98
N MET A 38 -5.25 3.64 9.46
CA MET A 38 -5.07 2.34 10.15
C MET A 38 -5.24 1.12 9.23
N GLY A 39 -5.75 1.30 8.02
CA GLY A 39 -5.96 0.19 7.09
C GLY A 39 -4.68 -0.07 6.29
N PRO A 40 -4.22 -1.33 6.10
CA PRO A 40 -3.21 -1.62 5.09
C PRO A 40 -3.67 -1.04 3.75
N LEU A 41 -2.74 -0.58 2.90
CA LEU A 41 -3.07 -0.01 1.59
C LEU A 41 -3.94 -0.96 0.74
N SER A 42 -3.78 -2.27 0.95
CA SER A 42 -4.63 -3.33 0.39
C SER A 42 -6.10 -3.24 0.82
N GLN A 43 -6.44 -2.73 2.00
CA GLN A 43 -7.82 -2.44 2.43
C GLN A 43 -8.39 -1.19 1.76
N THR A 44 -7.56 -0.20 1.42
CA THR A 44 -7.98 0.93 0.57
C THR A 44 -8.34 0.45 -0.84
N TYR A 45 -7.69 -0.62 -1.31
CA TYR A 45 -8.05 -1.28 -2.58
C TYR A 45 -9.20 -2.31 -2.44
N ALA A 46 -9.36 -2.97 -1.29
CA ALA A 46 -10.45 -3.92 -1.05
C ALA A 46 -11.80 -3.25 -0.80
N THR A 47 -11.83 -2.02 -0.28
CA THR A 47 -13.06 -1.21 -0.11
C THR A 47 -13.76 -0.85 -1.42
N LEU A 48 -13.13 -1.11 -2.56
CA LEU A 48 -13.65 -0.87 -3.90
C LEU A 48 -14.63 -1.96 -4.36
N GLY A 49 -14.51 -3.18 -3.83
CA GLY A 49 -15.47 -4.28 -4.05
C GLY A 49 -16.58 -4.36 -3.00
N GLY A 50 -16.64 -3.41 -2.08
CA GLY A 50 -17.47 -3.49 -0.88
C GLY A 50 -18.99 -3.45 -1.16
N PRO A 51 -19.81 -3.74 -0.14
CA PRO A 51 -21.28 -3.73 -0.24
C PRO A 51 -21.85 -2.38 -0.73
N ASP A 52 -21.13 -1.28 -0.51
CA ASP A 52 -21.50 0.05 -0.99
C ASP A 52 -21.46 0.14 -2.53
N ALA A 53 -20.48 -0.48 -3.19
CA ALA A 53 -20.38 -0.49 -4.64
C ALA A 53 -21.56 -1.26 -5.28
N VAL A 54 -21.95 -2.39 -4.69
CA VAL A 54 -23.14 -3.15 -5.10
C VAL A 54 -24.41 -2.31 -4.92
N LEU A 55 -24.53 -1.57 -3.82
CA LEU A 55 -25.67 -0.67 -3.60
C LEU A 55 -25.74 0.45 -4.66
N PHE A 56 -24.61 1.08 -5.00
CA PHE A 56 -24.55 2.08 -6.07
C PHE A 56 -24.89 1.48 -7.43
N TRP A 57 -24.52 0.23 -7.69
CA TRP A 57 -24.91 -0.49 -8.90
C TRP A 57 -26.43 -0.63 -9.00
N PHE A 58 -27.10 -1.01 -7.90
CA PHE A 58 -28.57 -1.09 -7.86
C PHE A 58 -29.25 0.26 -8.05
N ILE A 59 -28.66 1.34 -7.52
CA ILE A 59 -29.14 2.71 -7.75
C ILE A 59 -29.01 3.07 -9.23
N ALA A 60 -27.86 2.77 -9.85
CA ALA A 60 -27.65 2.99 -11.29
C ALA A 60 -28.66 2.20 -12.13
N PHE A 61 -28.91 0.94 -11.78
CA PHE A 61 -29.94 0.11 -12.40
C PHE A 61 -31.33 0.74 -12.27
N ALA A 62 -31.73 1.17 -11.07
CA ALA A 62 -33.00 1.81 -10.81
C ALA A 62 -33.19 3.10 -11.64
N ILE A 63 -32.17 3.96 -11.69
CA ILE A 63 -32.14 5.17 -12.54
C ILE A 63 -32.36 4.78 -14.01
N GLY A 64 -31.67 3.73 -14.48
CA GLY A 64 -31.81 3.20 -15.83
C GLY A 64 -33.24 2.77 -16.16
N THR A 65 -33.90 2.04 -15.25
CA THR A 65 -35.30 1.62 -15.46
C THR A 65 -36.24 2.82 -15.62
N GLY A 66 -36.00 3.90 -14.87
CA GLY A 66 -36.81 5.13 -14.91
C GLY A 66 -36.74 5.89 -16.23
N LEU A 67 -35.69 5.70 -17.03
CA LEU A 67 -35.48 6.40 -18.30
C LEU A 67 -36.56 6.10 -19.35
N ALA A 68 -37.03 4.86 -19.39
CA ALA A 68 -38.03 4.41 -20.37
C ALA A 68 -39.43 4.28 -19.75
N THR A 69 -39.53 3.83 -18.50
CA THR A 69 -40.80 3.49 -17.84
C THR A 69 -41.71 4.71 -17.71
N ARG A 70 -41.17 5.86 -17.32
CA ARG A 70 -41.97 7.07 -17.07
C ARG A 70 -42.62 7.65 -18.33
N GLU A 71 -41.87 7.71 -19.44
CA GLU A 71 -42.40 8.21 -20.71
C GLU A 71 -43.43 7.25 -21.33
N GLN A 72 -43.33 5.95 -21.01
CA GLN A 72 -44.31 4.93 -21.37
C GLN A 72 -45.58 5.03 -20.50
N ASP A 73 -45.43 5.22 -19.20
CA ASP A 73 -46.51 5.35 -18.22
C ASP A 73 -47.33 6.63 -18.45
N ASP A 74 -46.65 7.76 -18.67
CA ASP A 74 -47.25 9.08 -18.89
C ASP A 74 -47.80 9.24 -20.33
N ARG A 75 -47.62 8.23 -21.20
CA ARG A 75 -47.99 8.23 -22.63
C ARG A 75 -47.42 9.40 -23.43
N THR A 76 -46.32 10.00 -22.95
CA THR A 76 -45.68 11.18 -23.53
C THR A 76 -44.83 10.86 -24.75
N LEU A 77 -44.53 9.58 -25.02
CA LEU A 77 -43.74 9.18 -26.20
C LEU A 77 -44.35 9.60 -27.54
N GLY A 78 -45.69 9.60 -27.67
CA GLY A 78 -46.37 10.11 -28.87
C GLY A 78 -46.35 11.64 -28.97
N PHE A 79 -46.31 12.33 -27.82
CA PHE A 79 -46.18 13.79 -27.76
C PHE A 79 -44.78 14.25 -28.19
N LEU A 80 -43.74 13.43 -27.98
CA LEU A 80 -42.38 13.71 -28.45
C LEU A 80 -42.26 13.81 -29.98
N ASP A 81 -43.16 13.18 -30.75
CA ASP A 81 -43.17 13.31 -32.21
C ASP A 81 -43.63 14.69 -32.69
N GLY A 82 -44.36 15.43 -31.84
CA GLY A 82 -44.81 16.80 -32.10
C GLY A 82 -43.78 17.88 -31.76
N LEU A 83 -42.66 17.52 -31.14
CA LEU A 83 -41.61 18.46 -30.76
C LEU A 83 -40.53 18.57 -31.87
N PRO A 84 -39.84 19.72 -31.99
CA PRO A 84 -38.74 19.90 -32.95
C PRO A 84 -37.45 19.14 -32.57
N VAL A 85 -37.55 18.08 -31.76
CA VAL A 85 -36.43 17.26 -31.28
C VAL A 85 -36.71 15.79 -31.54
N SER A 86 -35.73 15.07 -32.10
CA SER A 86 -35.89 13.65 -32.37
C SER A 86 -35.87 12.82 -31.07
N ARG A 87 -36.59 11.70 -31.06
CA ARG A 87 -36.59 10.74 -29.94
C ARG A 87 -35.18 10.26 -29.58
N SER A 88 -34.31 10.06 -30.58
CA SER A 88 -32.89 9.74 -30.35
C SER A 88 -32.18 10.85 -29.57
N ARG A 89 -32.42 12.12 -29.91
CA ARG A 89 -31.80 13.25 -29.21
C ARG A 89 -32.30 13.35 -27.76
N VAL A 90 -33.58 13.06 -27.52
CA VAL A 90 -34.14 12.99 -26.15
C VAL A 90 -33.51 11.85 -25.37
N PHE A 91 -33.43 10.65 -25.95
CA PHE A 91 -32.79 9.48 -25.35
C PHE A 91 -31.33 9.74 -24.96
N PHE A 92 -30.50 10.23 -25.90
CA PHE A 92 -29.09 10.49 -25.60
C PHE A 92 -28.91 11.62 -24.58
N THR A 93 -29.80 12.61 -24.54
CA THR A 93 -29.75 13.65 -23.51
C THR A 93 -30.08 13.08 -22.13
N LYS A 94 -31.14 12.27 -22.02
CA LYS A 94 -31.51 11.54 -20.80
C LYS A 94 -30.38 10.62 -20.31
N MET A 95 -29.83 9.83 -21.23
CA MET A 95 -28.72 8.92 -20.96
C MET A 95 -27.47 9.68 -20.50
N SER A 96 -27.14 10.83 -21.11
CA SER A 96 -25.98 11.63 -20.72
C SER A 96 -26.12 12.21 -19.31
N VAL A 97 -27.31 12.69 -18.94
CA VAL A 97 -27.57 13.20 -17.58
C VAL A 97 -27.53 12.06 -16.56
N ALA A 98 -28.14 10.92 -16.88
CA ALA A 98 -28.12 9.75 -16.00
C ALA A 98 -26.70 9.19 -15.82
N LEU A 99 -25.91 9.12 -16.89
CA LEU A 99 -24.51 8.70 -16.82
C LEU A 99 -23.70 9.67 -15.96
N GLY A 100 -23.85 10.98 -16.17
CA GLY A 100 -23.17 11.99 -15.34
C GLY A 100 -23.53 11.88 -13.85
N LEU A 101 -24.78 11.56 -13.54
CA LEU A 101 -25.22 11.33 -12.15
C LEU A 101 -24.60 10.09 -11.54
N VAL A 102 -24.63 8.97 -12.28
CA VAL A 102 -24.09 7.68 -11.84
C VAL A 102 -22.57 7.74 -11.67
N MET A 103 -21.88 8.60 -12.43
CA MET A 103 -20.45 8.85 -12.29
C MET A 103 -20.05 9.63 -11.03
N LEU A 104 -20.99 10.23 -10.29
CA LEU A 104 -20.65 10.91 -9.03
C LEU A 104 -20.09 9.93 -7.99
N ALA A 105 -20.65 8.73 -7.89
CA ALA A 105 -20.19 7.71 -6.94
C ALA A 105 -18.72 7.31 -7.16
N PRO A 106 -18.29 6.87 -8.37
CA PRO A 106 -16.88 6.55 -8.61
C PRO A 106 -15.95 7.76 -8.48
N VAL A 107 -16.39 8.97 -8.81
CA VAL A 107 -15.59 10.19 -8.62
C VAL A 107 -15.38 10.51 -7.13
N VAL A 108 -16.43 10.43 -6.32
CA VAL A 108 -16.35 10.64 -4.86
C VAL A 108 -15.43 9.60 -4.24
N GLN A 109 -15.59 8.32 -4.61
CA GLN A 109 -14.75 7.23 -4.10
C GLN A 109 -13.28 7.41 -4.49
N PHE A 110 -13.01 7.73 -5.76
CA PHE A 110 -11.65 7.99 -6.26
C PHE A 110 -11.00 9.18 -5.53
N THR A 111 -11.76 10.26 -5.33
CA THR A 111 -11.27 11.45 -4.62
C THR A 111 -10.98 11.13 -3.15
N LEU A 112 -11.83 10.34 -2.50
CA LEU A 112 -11.61 9.87 -1.14
C LEU A 112 -10.32 9.05 -1.07
N VAL A 113 -10.17 8.02 -1.91
CA VAL A 113 -8.99 7.14 -1.93
C VAL A 113 -7.70 7.93 -2.19
N ILE A 114 -7.70 8.87 -3.14
CA ILE A 114 -6.54 9.76 -3.37
C ILE A 114 -6.24 10.61 -2.14
N THR A 115 -7.27 11.20 -1.51
CA THR A 115 -7.08 12.04 -0.33
C THR A 115 -6.49 11.22 0.82
N LEU A 116 -6.98 10.00 1.03
CA LEU A 116 -6.45 9.07 2.04
C LEU A 116 -5.01 8.67 1.74
N HIS A 117 -4.68 8.42 0.47
CA HIS A 117 -3.32 8.10 0.06
C HIS A 117 -2.36 9.27 0.26
N LEU A 118 -2.80 10.50 -0.03
CA LEU A 118 -2.02 11.71 0.20
C LEU A 118 -1.80 11.99 1.70
N LEU A 119 -2.79 11.68 2.55
CA LEU A 119 -2.68 11.82 4.00
C LEU A 119 -1.84 10.72 4.67
N SER A 120 -1.70 9.55 4.03
CA SER A 120 -0.91 8.42 4.52
C SER A 120 0.49 8.33 3.91
N ARG A 121 0.83 9.28 3.02
CA ARG A 121 2.05 9.31 2.19
C ARG A 121 3.35 9.30 2.99
N ASP A 122 3.32 9.70 4.25
CA ASP A 122 4.50 9.75 5.11
C ASP A 122 4.83 8.40 5.79
N SER A 123 3.98 7.36 5.63
CA SER A 123 4.12 6.12 6.43
C SER A 123 4.32 4.80 5.67
N LEU A 124 3.96 4.66 4.37
CA LEU A 124 3.89 3.32 3.73
C LEU A 124 4.29 3.26 2.23
N GLY A 125 4.79 4.35 1.64
CA GLY A 125 5.31 4.34 0.27
C GLY A 125 5.34 5.72 -0.37
N GLN A 126 6.46 6.07 -1.02
CA GLN A 126 6.65 7.42 -1.56
C GLN A 126 5.90 7.68 -2.89
N SER A 127 5.48 6.62 -3.61
CA SER A 127 4.91 6.74 -4.96
C SER A 127 3.38 6.64 -5.00
N LEU A 128 2.73 7.72 -5.43
CA LEU A 128 1.33 7.73 -5.85
C LEU A 128 1.19 6.87 -7.12
N ASN A 129 0.73 5.63 -6.98
CA ASN A 129 0.46 4.71 -8.10
C ASN A 129 -0.79 5.15 -8.90
N LEU A 130 -0.69 6.29 -9.58
CA LEU A 130 -1.78 6.92 -10.36
C LEU A 130 -2.39 5.96 -11.37
N ASP A 131 -1.56 5.16 -12.05
CA ASP A 131 -2.03 4.21 -13.06
C ASP A 131 -2.99 3.18 -12.46
N LEU A 132 -2.69 2.69 -11.25
CA LEU A 132 -3.54 1.75 -10.55
C LEU A 132 -4.86 2.40 -10.13
N LEU A 133 -4.80 3.61 -9.58
CA LEU A 133 -5.98 4.36 -9.15
C LEU A 133 -6.90 4.70 -10.34
N LEU A 134 -6.33 5.09 -11.48
CA LEU A 134 -7.07 5.37 -12.71
C LEU A 134 -7.74 4.11 -13.27
N LEU A 135 -7.06 2.97 -13.20
CA LEU A 135 -7.58 1.69 -13.66
C LEU A 135 -8.76 1.21 -12.80
N ILE A 136 -8.64 1.35 -11.48
CA ILE A 136 -9.73 1.13 -10.51
C ILE A 136 -10.94 2.01 -10.83
N PHE A 137 -10.69 3.31 -11.05
CA PHE A 137 -11.74 4.26 -11.40
C PHE A 137 -12.46 3.85 -12.68
N ALA A 138 -11.71 3.40 -13.70
CA ALA A 138 -12.29 2.95 -14.96
C ALA A 138 -13.20 1.72 -14.79
N GLN A 139 -12.83 0.77 -13.93
CA GLN A 139 -13.65 -0.40 -13.65
C GLN A 139 -14.93 -0.07 -12.89
N HIS A 140 -14.84 0.78 -11.87
CA HIS A 140 -16.03 1.26 -11.16
C HIS A 140 -16.97 2.01 -12.10
N ALA A 141 -16.42 2.90 -12.94
CA ALA A 141 -17.20 3.60 -13.95
C ALA A 141 -17.89 2.63 -14.91
N LEU A 142 -17.20 1.56 -15.33
CA LEU A 142 -17.77 0.52 -16.20
C LEU A 142 -18.89 -0.27 -15.50
N ALA A 143 -18.68 -0.71 -14.26
CA ALA A 143 -19.69 -1.44 -13.49
C ALA A 143 -20.96 -0.60 -13.29
N MET A 144 -20.82 0.66 -12.91
CA MET A 144 -21.95 1.57 -12.73
C MET A 144 -22.67 1.87 -14.05
N SER A 145 -21.91 2.00 -15.15
CA SER A 145 -22.48 2.14 -16.50
C SER A 145 -23.26 0.89 -16.92
N ALA A 146 -22.78 -0.30 -16.57
CA ALA A 146 -23.46 -1.56 -16.85
C ALA A 146 -24.82 -1.63 -16.12
N GLY A 147 -24.85 -1.27 -14.84
CA GLY A 147 -26.10 -1.17 -14.07
C GLY A 147 -27.12 -0.25 -14.75
N LEU A 148 -26.70 0.97 -15.10
CA LEU A 148 -27.54 1.94 -15.82
C LEU A 148 -28.09 1.39 -17.15
N LEU A 149 -27.23 0.79 -17.98
CA LEU A 149 -27.60 0.30 -19.31
C LEU A 149 -28.48 -0.95 -19.25
N PHE A 150 -28.23 -1.86 -18.31
CA PHE A 150 -29.11 -3.02 -18.08
C PHE A 150 -30.48 -2.58 -17.57
N GLY A 151 -30.51 -1.62 -16.64
CA GLY A 151 -31.76 -1.00 -16.18
C GLY A 151 -32.53 -0.35 -17.33
N ALA A 152 -31.85 0.42 -18.18
CA ALA A 152 -32.47 1.05 -19.34
C ALA A 152 -32.98 0.03 -20.38
N ALA A 153 -32.25 -1.06 -20.59
CA ALA A 153 -32.64 -2.12 -21.51
C ALA A 153 -33.84 -2.92 -21.01
N LEU A 154 -33.93 -3.16 -19.69
CA LEU A 154 -35.01 -3.93 -19.07
C LEU A 154 -36.22 -3.06 -18.68
N GLY A 155 -36.06 -1.75 -18.50
CA GLY A 155 -37.14 -0.83 -18.08
C GLY A 155 -38.40 -0.87 -18.94
N ARG A 156 -38.29 -1.30 -20.20
CA ARG A 156 -39.44 -1.59 -21.08
C ARG A 156 -40.40 -2.66 -20.53
N LEU A 157 -39.96 -3.49 -19.60
CA LEU A 157 -40.75 -4.52 -18.92
C LEU A 157 -41.59 -3.95 -17.76
N ARG A 158 -41.46 -2.64 -17.47
CA ARG A 158 -42.22 -1.90 -16.45
C ARG A 158 -42.14 -2.60 -15.08
N SER A 159 -43.29 -2.97 -14.50
CA SER A 159 -43.36 -3.66 -13.20
C SER A 159 -42.64 -5.02 -13.18
N LEU A 160 -42.43 -5.67 -14.34
CA LEU A 160 -41.72 -6.94 -14.43
C LEU A 160 -40.19 -6.77 -14.51
N THR A 161 -39.68 -5.54 -14.57
CA THR A 161 -38.24 -5.28 -14.74
C THR A 161 -37.41 -5.92 -13.64
N TRP A 162 -37.78 -5.71 -12.38
CA TRP A 162 -37.06 -6.25 -11.24
C TRP A 162 -37.24 -7.75 -11.09
N LEU A 163 -38.40 -8.30 -11.48
CA LEU A 163 -38.63 -9.74 -11.50
C LEU A 163 -37.77 -10.43 -12.57
N ALA A 164 -37.70 -9.86 -13.77
CA ALA A 164 -36.87 -10.35 -14.86
C ALA A 164 -35.38 -10.26 -14.50
N PHE A 165 -34.96 -9.14 -13.89
CA PHE A 165 -33.61 -8.98 -13.38
C PHE A 165 -33.27 -10.03 -12.31
N GLY A 166 -34.11 -10.17 -11.28
CA GLY A 166 -33.89 -11.14 -10.21
C GLY A 166 -33.88 -12.59 -10.71
N SER A 167 -34.75 -12.92 -11.66
CA SER A 167 -34.78 -14.25 -12.28
C SER A 167 -33.53 -14.52 -13.11
N LEU A 168 -33.07 -13.52 -13.89
CA LEU A 168 -31.82 -13.64 -14.65
C LEU A 168 -30.61 -13.78 -13.72
N ALA A 169 -30.58 -13.05 -12.61
CA ALA A 169 -29.54 -13.15 -11.60
C ALA A 169 -29.51 -14.54 -10.95
N VAL A 170 -30.67 -15.10 -10.57
CA VAL A 170 -30.76 -16.47 -10.02
C VAL A 170 -30.30 -17.51 -11.03
N VAL A 171 -30.74 -17.39 -12.30
CA VAL A 171 -30.28 -18.30 -13.37
C VAL A 171 -28.77 -18.20 -13.55
N LEU A 172 -28.20 -16.99 -13.52
CA LEU A 172 -26.77 -16.79 -13.64
C LEU A 172 -26.01 -17.40 -12.45
N LEU A 173 -26.48 -17.19 -11.21
CA LEU A 173 -25.88 -17.76 -10.01
C LEU A 173 -25.87 -19.30 -10.04
N LEU A 174 -27.01 -19.93 -10.39
CA LEU A 174 -27.10 -21.39 -10.55
C LEU A 174 -26.20 -21.91 -11.69
N ALA A 175 -26.08 -21.12 -12.76
CA ALA A 175 -25.23 -21.45 -13.89
C ALA A 175 -23.74 -21.35 -13.54
N MET A 176 -23.34 -20.38 -12.72
CA MET A 176 -21.97 -20.22 -12.21
C MET A 176 -21.55 -21.37 -11.30
N GLU A 177 -22.48 -21.94 -10.53
CA GLU A 177 -22.22 -23.12 -9.69
C GLU A 177 -21.79 -24.34 -10.54
N HIS A 178 -22.38 -24.51 -11.73
CA HIS A 178 -22.05 -25.61 -12.65
C HIS A 178 -20.92 -25.26 -13.64
N TYR A 179 -20.78 -23.98 -14.01
CA TYR A 179 -19.81 -23.48 -14.98
C TYR A 179 -19.16 -22.19 -14.48
N PRO A 180 -18.07 -22.28 -13.70
CA PRO A 180 -17.41 -21.10 -13.11
C PRO A 180 -16.96 -20.05 -14.13
N LYS A 181 -16.68 -20.46 -15.39
CA LYS A 181 -16.34 -19.55 -16.49
C LYS A 181 -17.44 -18.55 -16.85
N MET A 182 -18.69 -18.78 -16.42
CA MET A 182 -19.80 -17.84 -16.62
C MET A 182 -19.75 -16.63 -15.67
N ALA A 183 -18.83 -16.61 -14.69
CA ALA A 183 -18.63 -15.47 -13.80
C ALA A 183 -18.39 -14.16 -14.56
N VAL A 184 -17.75 -14.19 -15.74
CA VAL A 184 -17.52 -12.99 -16.58
C VAL A 184 -18.80 -12.23 -16.98
N LEU A 185 -19.98 -12.87 -16.88
CA LEU A 185 -21.28 -12.26 -17.13
C LEU A 185 -21.82 -11.47 -15.92
N ASP A 186 -21.29 -11.73 -14.72
CA ASP A 186 -21.62 -11.01 -13.51
C ASP A 186 -20.92 -9.63 -13.50
N PRO A 187 -21.66 -8.52 -13.44
CA PRO A 187 -21.06 -7.19 -13.39
C PRO A 187 -20.25 -6.93 -12.10
N THR A 188 -20.45 -7.71 -11.04
CA THR A 188 -19.71 -7.58 -9.77
C THR A 188 -18.28 -8.12 -9.87
N GLU A 189 -17.95 -8.97 -10.84
CA GLU A 189 -16.56 -9.39 -11.13
C GLU A 189 -15.67 -8.21 -11.54
N LEU A 190 -16.24 -7.11 -12.05
CA LEU A 190 -15.48 -5.88 -12.30
C LEU A 190 -15.04 -5.17 -11.01
N LEU A 191 -15.64 -5.53 -9.89
CA LEU A 191 -15.38 -4.97 -8.57
C LEU A 191 -14.48 -5.89 -7.71
N ASP A 192 -14.24 -7.15 -8.14
CA ASP A 192 -13.31 -8.10 -7.50
C ASP A 192 -11.87 -7.79 -7.94
N VAL A 193 -11.19 -6.94 -7.17
CA VAL A 193 -9.81 -6.53 -7.44
C VAL A 193 -8.84 -7.46 -6.69
N ARG A 194 -8.19 -8.38 -7.43
CA ARG A 194 -7.21 -9.31 -6.84
C ARG A 194 -5.79 -8.75 -6.88
N LEU A 195 -5.18 -8.61 -5.71
CA LEU A 195 -3.77 -8.27 -5.52
C LEU A 195 -2.93 -9.56 -5.52
N HIS A 196 -1.94 -9.66 -6.41
CA HIS A 196 -1.00 -10.79 -6.43
C HIS A 196 0.43 -10.26 -6.57
N GLY A 197 1.26 -10.45 -5.53
CA GLY A 197 2.67 -10.01 -5.53
C GLY A 197 2.86 -8.52 -5.83
N GLY A 198 2.01 -7.64 -5.26
CA GLY A 198 2.07 -6.19 -5.49
C GLY A 198 1.53 -5.72 -6.85
N ARG A 199 1.12 -6.63 -7.74
CA ARG A 199 0.47 -6.30 -9.01
C ARG A 199 -1.02 -6.58 -8.92
N VAL A 200 -1.83 -5.64 -9.36
CA VAL A 200 -3.27 -5.87 -9.48
C VAL A 200 -3.55 -6.58 -10.78
N ARG A 201 -4.23 -7.73 -10.69
CA ARG A 201 -4.60 -8.54 -11.85
C ARG A 201 -6.11 -8.52 -12.00
N PHE A 202 -6.57 -8.07 -13.15
CA PHE A 202 -7.99 -8.05 -13.52
C PHE A 202 -8.28 -9.14 -14.55
N ASP A 203 -9.50 -9.65 -14.55
CA ASP A 203 -9.96 -10.53 -15.61
C ASP A 203 -10.29 -9.71 -16.87
N ALA A 204 -9.38 -9.74 -17.84
CA ALA A 204 -9.58 -9.08 -19.13
C ALA A 204 -10.82 -9.62 -19.86
N ALA A 205 -11.19 -10.89 -19.65
CA ALA A 205 -12.39 -11.47 -20.22
C ALA A 205 -13.66 -10.87 -19.61
N ALA A 206 -13.67 -10.59 -18.31
CA ALA A 206 -14.78 -9.89 -17.65
C ALA A 206 -14.95 -8.47 -18.20
N VAL A 207 -13.86 -7.70 -18.30
CA VAL A 207 -13.91 -6.33 -18.88
C VAL A 207 -14.44 -6.33 -20.31
N GLN A 208 -13.91 -7.20 -21.17
CA GLN A 208 -14.36 -7.31 -22.56
C GLN A 208 -15.83 -7.73 -22.66
N THR A 209 -16.25 -8.71 -21.86
CA THR A 209 -17.62 -9.21 -21.84
C THR A 209 -18.59 -8.12 -21.40
N GLN A 210 -18.28 -7.39 -20.33
CA GLN A 210 -19.15 -6.33 -19.83
C GLN A 210 -19.22 -5.13 -20.79
N LEU A 211 -18.15 -4.81 -21.52
CA LEU A 211 -18.20 -3.81 -22.59
C LEU A 211 -19.16 -4.22 -23.72
N VAL A 212 -19.11 -5.50 -24.13
CA VAL A 212 -20.02 -6.04 -25.15
C VAL A 212 -21.48 -6.03 -24.64
N LEU A 213 -21.72 -6.47 -23.41
CA LEU A 213 -23.05 -6.48 -22.80
C LEU A 213 -23.60 -5.05 -22.66
N CYS A 214 -22.77 -4.09 -22.23
CA CYS A 214 -23.13 -2.66 -22.19
C CYS A 214 -23.55 -2.15 -23.57
N ALA A 215 -22.78 -2.46 -24.62
CA ALA A 215 -23.10 -2.02 -25.98
C ALA A 215 -24.42 -2.61 -26.48
N VAL A 216 -24.66 -3.91 -26.23
CA VAL A 216 -25.92 -4.59 -26.58
C VAL A 216 -27.09 -4.01 -25.80
N ALA A 217 -26.95 -3.80 -24.49
CA ALA A 217 -27.98 -3.24 -23.63
C ALA A 217 -28.31 -1.79 -24.03
N GLY A 218 -27.30 -0.96 -24.30
CA GLY A 218 -27.47 0.40 -24.80
C GLY A 218 -28.19 0.43 -26.15
N TRP A 219 -27.85 -0.47 -27.07
CA TRP A 219 -28.55 -0.61 -28.35
C TRP A 219 -30.01 -1.04 -28.17
N LEU A 220 -30.29 -2.01 -27.29
CA LEU A 220 -31.65 -2.44 -26.96
C LEU A 220 -32.48 -1.31 -26.33
N ALA A 221 -31.89 -0.55 -25.41
CA ALA A 221 -32.53 0.61 -24.78
C ALA A 221 -32.85 1.70 -25.80
N TRP A 222 -31.90 2.05 -26.68
CA TRP A 222 -32.09 3.06 -27.72
C TRP A 222 -33.13 2.63 -28.76
N ARG A 223 -33.04 1.38 -29.26
CA ARG A 223 -34.02 0.83 -30.20
C ARG A 223 -35.40 0.77 -29.58
N GLY A 224 -35.48 0.32 -28.32
CA GLY A 224 -36.70 0.29 -27.54
C GLY A 224 -37.34 1.67 -27.47
N PHE A 225 -36.60 2.69 -27.03
CA PHE A 225 -37.08 4.06 -26.88
C PHE A 225 -37.53 4.70 -28.21
N THR A 226 -36.83 4.43 -29.31
CA THR A 226 -37.12 5.03 -30.62
C THR A 226 -38.23 4.32 -31.40
N ARG A 227 -38.47 3.03 -31.17
CA ARG A 227 -39.39 2.20 -31.98
C ARG A 227 -40.69 1.78 -31.29
N VAL A 228 -41.03 2.34 -30.12
CA VAL A 228 -42.20 1.95 -29.27
C VAL A 228 -43.55 1.82 -30.01
N HIS A 229 -43.74 2.44 -31.19
CA HIS A 229 -45.00 2.36 -31.95
C HIS A 229 -45.08 1.24 -33.01
N ARG A 230 -44.07 0.37 -33.17
CA ARG A 230 -44.04 -0.62 -34.28
C ARG A 230 -43.90 -2.10 -33.91
N GLU A 231 -43.65 -2.46 -32.66
CA GLU A 231 -43.51 -3.88 -32.28
C GLU A 231 -44.50 -4.25 -31.16
N PRO A 232 -45.40 -5.24 -31.37
CA PRO A 232 -46.33 -5.71 -30.35
C PRO A 232 -45.61 -6.70 -29.45
N ILE A 233 -44.75 -6.21 -28.55
CA ILE A 233 -44.12 -7.08 -27.56
C ILE A 233 -45.04 -7.11 -26.34
N LEU A 234 -45.85 -8.18 -26.28
CA LEU A 234 -46.73 -8.58 -25.17
C LEU A 234 -47.64 -7.45 -24.66
N ASN A 235 -48.87 -7.38 -25.19
CA ASN A 235 -49.98 -6.63 -24.61
C ASN A 235 -50.28 -7.12 -23.18
N LEU A 236 -49.53 -6.65 -22.20
CA LEU A 236 -49.71 -6.92 -20.77
C LEU A 236 -50.65 -5.89 -20.13
N ASP A 237 -51.72 -5.50 -20.83
CA ASP A 237 -52.79 -4.63 -20.30
C ASP A 237 -53.51 -5.25 -19.09
N LEU A 238 -53.36 -6.58 -18.90
CA LEU A 238 -53.85 -7.35 -17.75
C LEU A 238 -53.11 -7.05 -16.42
N LEU A 239 -51.93 -6.41 -16.45
CA LEU A 239 -51.10 -6.13 -15.26
C LEU A 239 -51.32 -4.76 -14.61
N THR A 240 -52.28 -3.97 -15.10
CA THR A 240 -52.62 -2.64 -14.59
C THR A 240 -53.44 -2.64 -13.29
N ARG A 241 -53.75 -3.81 -12.72
CA ARG A 241 -54.53 -3.93 -11.47
C ARG A 241 -53.63 -3.83 -10.23
N PRO A 242 -54.03 -3.07 -9.18
CA PRO A 242 -53.21 -2.85 -7.97
C PRO A 242 -52.82 -4.14 -7.23
N VAL A 243 -53.64 -5.19 -7.35
CA VAL A 243 -53.37 -6.52 -6.78
C VAL A 243 -52.19 -7.21 -7.48
N MET A 244 -52.06 -7.08 -8.80
CA MET A 244 -50.95 -7.67 -9.56
C MET A 244 -49.65 -6.89 -9.34
N SER A 245 -49.72 -5.57 -9.17
CA SER A 245 -48.59 -4.76 -8.71
C SER A 245 -48.07 -5.22 -7.34
N ALA A 246 -48.98 -5.50 -6.40
CA ALA A 246 -48.61 -6.03 -5.08
C ALA A 246 -47.99 -7.42 -5.17
N VAL A 247 -48.57 -8.34 -5.98
CA VAL A 247 -48.00 -9.68 -6.19
C VAL A 247 -46.62 -9.62 -6.83
N VAL A 248 -46.43 -8.81 -7.88
CA VAL A 248 -45.14 -8.64 -8.53
C VAL A 248 -44.12 -7.99 -7.60
N SER A 249 -44.54 -7.02 -6.77
CA SER A 249 -43.66 -6.39 -5.76
C SER A 249 -43.25 -7.40 -4.69
N THR A 250 -44.17 -8.20 -4.17
CA THR A 250 -43.88 -9.26 -3.18
C THR A 250 -42.98 -10.33 -3.77
N LEU A 251 -43.23 -10.77 -5.00
CA LEU A 251 -42.41 -11.75 -5.70
C LEU A 251 -41.00 -11.19 -5.96
N THR A 252 -40.90 -9.92 -6.33
CA THR A 252 -39.63 -9.21 -6.51
C THR A 252 -38.85 -9.12 -5.20
N VAL A 253 -39.48 -8.71 -4.09
CA VAL A 253 -38.85 -8.66 -2.76
C VAL A 253 -38.40 -10.06 -2.32
N THR A 254 -39.18 -11.09 -2.64
CA THR A 254 -38.83 -12.48 -2.32
C THR A 254 -37.63 -12.96 -3.14
N VAL A 255 -37.58 -12.66 -4.44
CA VAL A 255 -36.45 -13.03 -5.32
C VAL A 255 -35.19 -12.25 -4.97
N ILE A 256 -35.29 -10.94 -4.67
CA ILE A 256 -34.16 -10.12 -4.20
C ILE A 256 -33.69 -10.61 -2.83
N GLY A 257 -34.61 -10.88 -1.90
CA GLY A 257 -34.31 -11.42 -0.58
C GLY A 257 -33.65 -12.79 -0.64
N PHE A 258 -34.11 -13.66 -1.54
CA PHE A 258 -33.51 -14.97 -1.78
C PHE A 258 -32.13 -14.86 -2.45
N GLY A 259 -31.95 -13.94 -3.40
CA GLY A 259 -30.65 -13.64 -4.00
C GLY A 259 -29.65 -13.10 -2.97
N MET A 260 -30.08 -12.19 -2.08
CA MET A 260 -29.25 -11.73 -0.96
C MET A 260 -28.95 -12.84 0.05
N TYR A 261 -29.90 -13.73 0.32
CA TYR A 261 -29.67 -14.92 1.15
C TYR A 261 -28.67 -15.88 0.51
N LEU A 262 -28.73 -16.10 -0.81
CA LEU A 262 -27.76 -16.91 -1.54
C LEU A 262 -26.37 -16.28 -1.57
N LEU A 263 -26.27 -14.96 -1.73
CA LEU A 263 -24.99 -14.25 -1.64
C LEU A 263 -24.40 -14.31 -0.23
N ALA A 264 -25.22 -14.08 0.80
CA ALA A 264 -24.79 -14.17 2.20
C ALA A 264 -24.44 -15.60 2.62
N SER A 265 -25.16 -16.61 2.11
CA SER A 265 -24.83 -18.02 2.35
C SER A 265 -23.60 -18.47 1.57
N GLN A 266 -23.39 -18.02 0.33
CA GLN A 266 -22.14 -18.24 -0.39
C GLN A 266 -20.95 -17.52 0.25
N GLU A 267 -21.12 -16.34 0.83
CA GLU A 267 -20.07 -15.70 1.63
C GLU A 267 -19.77 -16.51 2.90
N ALA A 268 -20.79 -17.02 3.58
CA ALA A 268 -20.63 -17.89 4.75
C ALA A 268 -20.02 -19.25 4.38
N GLU A 269 -20.35 -19.80 3.21
CA GLU A 269 -19.88 -21.08 2.71
C GLU A 269 -18.49 -20.95 2.07
N LYS A 270 -18.14 -19.84 1.42
CA LYS A 270 -16.75 -19.50 1.03
C LYS A 270 -15.89 -19.21 2.26
N ALA A 271 -16.46 -18.62 3.31
CA ALA A 271 -15.79 -18.46 4.61
C ALA A 271 -15.59 -19.82 5.33
N ALA A 272 -16.46 -20.81 5.08
CA ALA A 272 -16.37 -22.16 5.66
C ALA A 272 -15.61 -23.18 4.78
N ALA A 273 -15.57 -23.00 3.46
CA ALA A 273 -14.90 -23.88 2.49
C ALA A 273 -13.44 -23.49 2.22
N SER A 274 -12.99 -22.35 2.76
CA SER A 274 -11.58 -21.94 2.81
C SER A 274 -10.70 -22.86 3.70
N ASP A 275 -11.28 -23.86 4.37
CA ASP A 275 -10.61 -24.71 5.37
C ASP A 275 -10.09 -26.06 4.83
N VAL A 276 -10.17 -26.34 3.52
CA VAL A 276 -9.64 -27.59 2.95
C VAL A 276 -8.92 -27.35 1.64
N VAL A 277 -7.58 -27.46 1.65
CA VAL A 277 -6.77 -27.69 0.44
C VAL A 277 -5.77 -28.81 0.72
N ASP A 278 -5.90 -29.87 -0.07
CA ASP A 278 -4.96 -30.97 -0.30
C ASP A 278 -3.99 -30.54 -1.41
N VAL A 279 -2.70 -30.86 -1.29
CA VAL A 279 -1.70 -30.49 -2.30
C VAL A 279 -0.58 -31.55 -2.39
N SER A 280 -0.05 -31.67 -3.61
CA SER A 280 1.32 -32.06 -4.00
C SER A 280 1.47 -31.57 -5.46
N ASP A 281 2.48 -30.86 -5.98
CA ASP A 281 3.89 -30.63 -5.64
C ASP A 281 4.20 -29.13 -5.92
N GLY A 282 4.91 -28.35 -5.10
CA GLY A 282 5.14 -28.46 -3.67
C GLY A 282 4.50 -27.25 -2.96
N GLU A 283 3.79 -27.54 -1.88
CA GLU A 283 2.94 -26.63 -1.11
C GLU A 283 3.62 -25.37 -0.54
N GLU A 284 3.14 -24.20 -0.95
CA GLU A 284 3.00 -23.07 -0.03
C GLU A 284 1.72 -23.27 0.80
N TRP A 285 1.87 -23.49 2.11
CA TRP A 285 0.76 -23.61 3.04
C TRP A 285 0.23 -22.23 3.41
N PHE A 286 -0.94 -21.84 2.88
CA PHE A 286 -1.68 -20.69 3.37
C PHE A 286 -2.65 -21.14 4.47
N PHE A 287 -2.35 -20.78 5.72
CA PHE A 287 -3.34 -20.89 6.80
C PHE A 287 -4.49 -19.93 6.50
N ALA A 288 -5.74 -20.36 6.75
CA ALA A 288 -6.87 -19.44 6.81
C ALA A 288 -6.49 -18.24 7.69
N PRO A 289 -6.74 -16.98 7.27
CA PRO A 289 -6.47 -15.83 8.11
C PRO A 289 -7.30 -15.98 9.38
N THR A 290 -6.64 -16.37 10.47
CA THR A 290 -7.31 -16.47 11.77
C THR A 290 -8.01 -15.14 12.06
N PRO A 291 -9.26 -15.16 12.56
CA PRO A 291 -10.00 -13.93 12.84
C PRO A 291 -9.16 -13.00 13.71
N PRO A 292 -9.26 -11.67 13.51
CA PRO A 292 -8.51 -10.73 14.31
C PRO A 292 -8.90 -10.89 15.78
N ALA A 293 -7.90 -11.07 16.63
CA ALA A 293 -8.01 -11.09 18.06
C ALA A 293 -7.37 -9.82 18.64
N GLN A 294 -7.81 -9.46 19.84
CA GLN A 294 -7.31 -8.27 20.53
C GLN A 294 -6.92 -8.59 21.96
N THR A 295 -5.94 -7.85 22.48
CA THR A 295 -5.59 -7.85 23.90
C THR A 295 -5.25 -6.43 24.31
N GLN A 296 -5.71 -6.04 25.50
CA GLN A 296 -5.50 -4.71 26.03
C GLN A 296 -4.73 -4.79 27.33
N THR A 297 -3.77 -3.89 27.51
CA THR A 297 -3.04 -3.66 28.75
C THR A 297 -3.36 -2.25 29.28
N ARG A 298 -2.65 -1.79 30.32
CA ARG A 298 -2.83 -0.42 30.81
C ARG A 298 -2.42 0.61 29.75
N TYR A 299 -1.35 0.35 29.03
CA TYR A 299 -0.74 1.29 28.10
C TYR A 299 -0.82 0.90 26.62
N TYR A 300 -1.27 -0.32 26.29
CA TYR A 300 -1.37 -0.78 24.90
C TYR A 300 -2.71 -1.42 24.53
N ARG A 301 -3.01 -1.41 23.23
CA ARG A 301 -4.07 -2.19 22.59
C ARG A 301 -3.48 -2.97 21.42
N PHE A 302 -3.33 -4.27 21.56
CA PHE A 302 -2.81 -5.17 20.54
C PHE A 302 -3.94 -5.70 19.64
N SER A 303 -3.75 -5.67 18.33
CA SER A 303 -4.54 -6.39 17.32
C SER A 303 -3.66 -7.36 16.57
N TYR A 304 -4.08 -8.62 16.42
CA TYR A 304 -3.26 -9.68 15.83
C TYR A 304 -4.12 -10.82 15.27
N ALA A 305 -3.56 -11.70 14.44
CA ALA A 305 -4.26 -12.91 13.99
C ALA A 305 -4.45 -13.88 15.17
N ALA A 306 -5.65 -14.43 15.40
CA ALA A 306 -5.92 -15.29 16.56
C ALA A 306 -4.93 -16.46 16.76
N ALA A 307 -4.29 -16.97 15.69
CA ALA A 307 -3.23 -17.98 15.79
C ALA A 307 -2.02 -17.52 16.62
N LYS A 308 -1.78 -16.21 16.69
CA LYS A 308 -0.69 -15.57 17.45
C LYS A 308 -1.10 -15.17 18.87
N ALA A 309 -2.27 -15.59 19.37
CA ALA A 309 -2.76 -15.21 20.69
C ALA A 309 -1.82 -15.58 21.85
N GLY A 310 -1.07 -16.69 21.75
CA GLY A 310 -0.05 -17.05 22.73
C GLY A 310 1.06 -15.99 22.82
N ALA A 311 1.76 -15.78 21.70
CA ALA A 311 2.83 -14.79 21.59
C ALA A 311 2.36 -13.37 21.96
N ALA A 312 1.16 -12.98 21.54
CA ALA A 312 0.60 -11.67 21.88
C ALA A 312 0.31 -11.50 23.38
N ARG A 313 -0.15 -12.57 24.08
CA ARG A 313 -0.34 -12.52 25.54
C ARG A 313 0.99 -12.49 26.30
N GLU A 314 1.98 -13.23 25.82
CA GLU A 314 3.34 -13.18 26.39
C GLU A 314 3.96 -11.79 26.27
N LEU A 315 3.83 -11.16 25.09
CA LEU A 315 4.24 -9.77 24.90
C LEU A 315 3.45 -8.81 25.79
N ALA A 316 2.11 -8.93 25.82
CA ALA A 316 1.24 -8.09 26.64
C ALA A 316 1.57 -8.17 28.15
N ALA A 317 2.02 -9.33 28.65
CA ALA A 317 2.43 -9.50 30.04
C ALA A 317 3.68 -8.68 30.41
N ARG A 318 4.52 -8.34 29.42
CA ARG A 318 5.74 -7.52 29.60
C ARG A 318 5.56 -6.08 29.12
N ALA A 319 4.54 -5.81 28.30
CA ALA A 319 4.36 -4.56 27.59
C ALA A 319 4.29 -3.35 28.52
N ASP A 320 3.49 -3.39 29.59
CA ASP A 320 3.34 -2.25 30.50
C ASP A 320 4.66 -1.90 31.20
N THR A 321 5.49 -2.89 31.56
CA THR A 321 6.83 -2.65 32.11
C THR A 321 7.77 -2.02 31.07
N ILE A 322 7.71 -2.49 29.81
CA ILE A 322 8.48 -1.89 28.71
C ILE A 322 8.08 -0.42 28.54
N PHE A 323 6.77 -0.12 28.52
CA PHE A 323 6.27 1.24 28.41
C PHE A 323 6.80 2.15 29.52
N GLU A 324 6.69 1.71 30.77
CA GLU A 324 7.14 2.46 31.94
C GLU A 324 8.64 2.75 31.88
N GLN A 325 9.46 1.76 31.51
CA GLN A 325 10.90 1.92 31.36
C GLN A 325 11.27 2.89 30.23
N VAL A 326 10.62 2.81 29.07
CA VAL A 326 10.85 3.73 27.96
C VAL A 326 10.44 5.16 28.34
N HIS A 327 9.28 5.34 28.97
CA HIS A 327 8.81 6.67 29.38
C HIS A 327 9.66 7.29 30.49
N GLU A 328 10.15 6.49 31.43
CA GLU A 328 11.11 6.92 32.44
C GLU A 328 12.42 7.39 31.79
N LEU A 329 12.95 6.60 30.86
CA LEU A 329 14.21 6.89 30.18
C LEU A 329 14.13 8.19 29.35
N LEU A 330 13.01 8.39 28.65
CA LEU A 330 12.78 9.56 27.80
C LEU A 330 12.18 10.75 28.57
N GLY A 331 11.81 10.58 29.84
CA GLY A 331 11.19 11.62 30.66
C GLY A 331 9.85 12.13 30.11
N VAL A 332 9.09 11.26 29.44
CA VAL A 332 7.81 11.58 28.79
C VAL A 332 6.65 11.17 29.69
N ALA A 333 5.66 12.05 29.86
CA ALA A 333 4.45 11.69 30.60
C ALA A 333 3.64 10.65 29.82
N ALA A 334 3.00 9.72 30.54
CA ALA A 334 2.09 8.76 29.91
C ALA A 334 0.94 9.52 29.21
N GLY A 335 0.78 9.28 27.91
CA GLY A 335 -0.32 9.78 27.11
C GLY A 335 -1.40 8.71 26.90
N ASP A 336 -2.13 8.84 25.79
CA ASP A 336 -3.08 7.81 25.36
C ASP A 336 -2.39 6.47 25.12
N ALA A 337 -3.16 5.39 25.29
CA ALA A 337 -2.69 4.03 25.04
C ALA A 337 -2.21 3.86 23.59
N ILE A 338 -1.08 3.17 23.43
CA ILE A 338 -0.44 2.91 22.13
C ILE A 338 -1.16 1.74 21.45
N GLN A 339 -1.49 1.89 20.17
CA GLN A 339 -2.11 0.81 19.41
C GLN A 339 -1.03 -0.03 18.73
N VAL A 340 -1.08 -1.35 18.87
CA VAL A 340 -0.08 -2.26 18.30
C VAL A 340 -0.75 -3.20 17.31
N ASP A 341 -0.48 -3.02 16.03
CA ASP A 341 -0.87 -3.95 14.98
C ASP A 341 0.22 -5.01 14.76
N ALA A 342 -0.07 -6.23 15.19
CA ALA A 342 0.79 -7.39 15.11
C ALA A 342 0.41 -8.33 13.95
N SER A 343 -0.27 -7.82 12.92
CA SER A 343 -0.63 -8.57 11.70
C SER A 343 0.53 -8.74 10.70
N GLY A 344 1.68 -8.10 10.94
CA GLY A 344 2.87 -8.13 10.08
C GLY A 344 3.53 -6.74 9.99
N SER A 345 4.69 -6.63 9.32
CA SER A 345 5.44 -5.38 9.10
C SER A 345 5.71 -5.15 7.60
N MET A 346 6.27 -3.99 7.22
CA MET A 346 6.76 -3.76 5.85
C MET A 346 7.90 -4.73 5.52
N GLN A 347 8.09 -4.99 4.22
CA GLN A 347 9.23 -5.79 3.76
C GLN A 347 10.53 -5.08 4.18
N ASN A 348 11.49 -5.84 4.71
CA ASN A 348 12.77 -5.35 5.26
C ASN A 348 12.66 -4.53 6.57
N THR A 349 11.53 -4.53 7.30
CA THR A 349 11.45 -3.94 8.64
C THR A 349 10.80 -4.89 9.66
N HIS A 350 11.35 -4.95 10.89
CA HIS A 350 10.78 -5.76 11.98
C HIS A 350 9.63 -5.04 12.73
N GLY A 351 9.59 -3.71 12.66
CA GLY A 351 8.53 -2.86 13.18
C GLY A 351 8.56 -1.46 12.57
N THR A 352 7.47 -0.72 12.75
CA THR A 352 7.33 0.71 12.37
C THR A 352 6.37 1.42 13.31
N ALA A 353 6.66 2.66 13.70
CA ALA A 353 5.80 3.47 14.56
C ALA A 353 5.34 4.76 13.89
N PHE A 354 4.07 5.12 14.10
CA PHE A 354 3.47 6.35 13.58
C PHE A 354 2.35 6.83 14.51
N PHE A 355 2.38 8.10 14.95
CA PHE A 355 1.30 8.77 15.69
C PHE A 355 0.63 7.94 16.82
N GLY A 356 1.42 7.38 17.74
CA GLY A 356 0.87 6.59 18.85
C GLY A 356 0.48 5.17 18.47
N ARG A 357 0.97 4.68 17.33
CA ARG A 357 0.74 3.34 16.83
C ARG A 357 2.04 2.67 16.49
N VAL A 358 2.05 1.35 16.61
CA VAL A 358 3.16 0.47 16.33
C VAL A 358 2.64 -0.64 15.45
N ARG A 359 3.36 -0.95 14.38
CA ARG A 359 3.13 -2.14 13.57
C ARG A 359 4.37 -3.03 13.68
N MET A 360 4.19 -4.32 13.92
CA MET A 360 5.32 -5.21 14.21
C MET A 360 5.01 -6.68 13.92
N ILE A 361 6.06 -7.49 13.87
CA ILE A 361 5.95 -8.96 13.81
C ILE A 361 6.00 -9.53 15.23
N LEU A 362 5.22 -10.60 15.48
CA LEU A 362 5.28 -11.36 16.72
C LEU A 362 6.25 -12.54 16.56
N ASP A 363 7.50 -12.28 16.93
CA ASP A 363 8.62 -13.22 17.02
C ASP A 363 9.33 -13.10 18.39
N ASP A 364 10.49 -13.74 18.54
CA ASP A 364 11.26 -13.75 19.79
C ASP A 364 11.84 -12.37 20.15
N GLU A 365 12.01 -11.48 19.17
CA GLU A 365 12.54 -10.12 19.35
C GLU A 365 11.45 -9.09 19.63
N ALA A 366 10.17 -9.48 19.53
CA ALA A 366 9.01 -8.63 19.74
C ALA A 366 9.08 -7.74 21.01
N PRO A 367 9.54 -8.20 22.19
CA PRO A 367 9.66 -7.32 23.36
C PRO A 367 10.63 -6.14 23.15
N VAL A 368 11.70 -6.38 22.41
CA VAL A 368 12.76 -5.40 22.18
C VAL A 368 12.37 -4.47 21.03
N VAL A 369 11.76 -5.02 19.97
CA VAL A 369 11.11 -4.23 18.90
C VAL A 369 10.03 -3.32 19.49
N LEU A 370 9.18 -3.83 20.39
CA LEU A 370 8.16 -3.00 21.04
C LEU A 370 8.79 -1.83 21.82
N ALA A 371 9.96 -2.02 22.46
CA ALA A 371 10.66 -0.94 23.14
C ALA A 371 11.20 0.12 22.16
N HIS A 372 11.78 -0.31 21.02
CA HIS A 372 12.21 0.56 19.92
C HIS A 372 11.04 1.40 19.40
N GLU A 373 9.95 0.75 19.03
CA GLU A 373 8.77 1.44 18.46
C GLU A 373 8.04 2.32 19.49
N THR A 374 8.08 1.96 20.77
CA THR A 374 7.56 2.82 21.85
C THR A 374 8.40 4.08 22.01
N ALA A 375 9.71 4.02 21.77
CA ALA A 375 10.58 5.19 21.82
C ALA A 375 10.23 6.20 20.72
N HIS A 376 9.90 5.73 19.52
CA HIS A 376 9.38 6.57 18.42
C HIS A 376 8.08 7.27 18.80
N VAL A 377 7.12 6.55 19.36
CA VAL A 377 5.86 7.15 19.84
C VAL A 377 6.10 8.20 20.93
N ALA A 378 6.93 7.87 21.93
CA ALA A 378 7.18 8.75 23.07
C ALA A 378 7.98 10.00 22.68
N SER A 379 8.98 9.85 21.81
CA SER A 379 9.79 10.97 21.31
C SER A 379 8.98 11.93 20.44
N SER A 380 8.15 11.40 19.53
CA SER A 380 7.24 12.21 18.70
C SER A 380 6.27 13.06 19.55
N ARG A 381 5.69 12.47 20.61
CA ARG A 381 4.83 13.20 21.57
C ARG A 381 5.57 14.33 22.27
N MET A 382 6.84 14.11 22.65
CA MET A 382 7.67 15.11 23.32
C MET A 382 8.15 16.21 22.37
N ALA A 383 8.43 15.89 21.11
CA ALA A 383 8.81 16.84 20.06
C ALA A 383 7.65 17.77 19.64
N GLY A 384 6.43 17.48 20.09
CA GLY A 384 5.26 18.34 19.97
C GLY A 384 4.56 18.20 18.62
N ASN A 385 3.27 17.85 18.64
CA ASN A 385 2.49 17.53 17.44
C ASN A 385 2.53 18.60 16.32
N GLU A 386 2.68 19.88 16.66
CA GLU A 386 2.73 20.98 15.67
C GLU A 386 4.07 21.07 14.92
N ARG A 387 5.15 20.54 15.51
CA ARG A 387 6.52 20.67 15.02
C ARG A 387 7.27 19.33 14.93
N ALA A 388 6.56 18.21 15.09
CA ALA A 388 7.10 16.86 15.00
C ALA A 388 7.85 16.59 13.69
N TRP A 389 7.44 17.23 12.60
CA TRP A 389 8.13 17.16 11.31
C TRP A 389 9.62 17.57 11.35
N LEU A 390 10.05 18.39 12.33
CA LEU A 390 11.47 18.69 12.53
C LEU A 390 12.24 17.52 13.14
N TRP A 391 11.58 16.73 13.99
CA TRP A 391 12.12 15.49 14.52
C TRP A 391 12.20 14.43 13.42
N ASP A 392 11.15 14.34 12.60
CA ASP A 392 11.11 13.44 11.44
C ASP A 392 12.16 13.82 10.37
N ALA A 393 12.51 15.11 10.26
CA ALA A 393 13.60 15.60 9.41
C ALA A 393 15.02 15.26 9.93
N ALA A 394 15.14 14.62 11.09
CA ALA A 394 16.40 14.15 11.66
C ALA A 394 16.39 12.62 11.89
N PRO A 395 16.21 11.80 10.84
CA PRO A 395 15.95 10.37 10.98
C PRO A 395 17.08 9.60 11.66
N ALA A 396 18.34 9.98 11.47
CA ALA A 396 19.44 9.33 12.21
C ALA A 396 19.40 9.64 13.72
N LEU A 397 18.93 10.81 14.16
CA LEU A 397 18.68 11.06 15.58
C LEU A 397 17.45 10.29 16.06
N ASN A 398 16.41 10.20 15.23
CA ASN A 398 15.17 9.51 15.55
C ASN A 398 15.35 8.00 15.72
N GLU A 399 15.82 7.32 14.67
CA GLU A 399 16.17 5.90 14.71
C GLU A 399 17.27 5.62 15.72
N GLY A 400 18.28 6.49 15.79
CA GLY A 400 19.35 6.39 16.77
C GLY A 400 18.89 6.39 18.22
N LEU A 401 17.92 7.27 18.55
CA LEU A 401 17.32 7.29 19.87
C LEU A 401 16.59 5.97 20.15
N ALA A 402 15.79 5.50 19.21
CA ALA A 402 15.06 4.25 19.36
C ALA A 402 16.01 3.05 19.52
N THR A 403 17.07 2.97 18.71
CA THR A 403 18.14 1.96 18.83
C THR A 403 18.89 2.06 20.16
N TRP A 404 19.14 3.28 20.65
CA TRP A 404 19.74 3.48 21.96
C TRP A 404 18.80 3.01 23.09
N VAL A 405 17.50 3.29 23.01
CA VAL A 405 16.51 2.76 23.96
C VAL A 405 16.49 1.23 23.90
N HIS A 406 16.41 0.65 22.71
CA HIS A 406 16.52 -0.79 22.47
C HIS A 406 17.74 -1.38 23.20
N SER A 407 18.93 -0.77 23.09
CA SER A 407 20.15 -1.26 23.76
C SER A 407 20.04 -1.34 25.29
N GLN A 408 19.16 -0.56 25.91
CA GLN A 408 18.94 -0.61 27.37
C GLN A 408 18.17 -1.85 27.81
N PHE A 409 17.49 -2.55 26.88
CA PHE A 409 16.78 -3.80 27.13
C PHE A 409 17.64 -5.04 26.84
N GLY A 410 18.84 -4.85 26.28
CA GLY A 410 19.81 -5.91 26.01
C GLY A 410 20.69 -5.57 24.80
N ALA A 411 21.96 -5.95 24.86
CA ALA A 411 22.88 -5.77 23.73
C ALA A 411 22.72 -6.92 22.72
N THR A 412 22.10 -6.62 21.57
CA THR A 412 21.93 -7.60 20.49
C THR A 412 23.21 -7.81 19.71
N GLU A 413 23.28 -8.90 18.94
CA GLU A 413 24.38 -9.13 18.00
C GLU A 413 24.47 -7.98 16.98
N GLU A 414 23.30 -7.55 16.48
CA GLU A 414 23.11 -6.44 15.54
C GLU A 414 23.76 -5.12 16.00
N GLN A 415 23.67 -4.78 17.28
CA GLN A 415 24.32 -3.58 17.83
C GLN A 415 25.85 -3.70 17.83
N ARG A 416 26.39 -4.90 18.12
CA ARG A 416 27.85 -5.13 18.05
C ARG A 416 28.36 -5.02 16.62
N THR A 417 27.63 -5.57 15.68
CA THR A 417 27.98 -5.57 14.25
C THR A 417 27.73 -4.21 13.60
N GLY A 418 26.77 -3.43 14.07
CA GLY A 418 26.60 -2.01 13.73
C GLY A 418 27.79 -1.15 14.16
N ARG A 419 28.33 -1.34 15.37
CA ARG A 419 29.58 -0.66 15.80
C ARG A 419 30.77 -1.07 14.95
N LEU A 420 30.87 -2.34 14.57
CA LEU A 420 31.90 -2.80 13.63
C LEU A 420 31.75 -2.09 12.27
N ALA A 421 30.54 -1.97 11.73
CA ALA A 421 30.30 -1.25 10.47
C ALA A 421 30.77 0.22 10.54
N LEU A 422 30.45 0.94 11.62
CA LEU A 422 30.93 2.32 11.82
C LEU A 422 32.45 2.40 11.92
N ALA A 423 33.08 1.47 12.66
CA ALA A 423 34.54 1.42 12.78
C ALA A 423 35.23 1.14 11.45
N VAL A 424 34.64 0.28 10.60
CA VAL A 424 35.15 0.04 9.24
C VAL A 424 35.02 1.29 8.37
N LEU A 425 33.87 1.98 8.40
CA LEU A 425 33.68 3.23 7.67
C LEU A 425 34.67 4.31 8.14
N HIS A 426 34.90 4.43 9.46
CA HIS A 426 35.89 5.35 10.01
C HIS A 426 37.31 5.01 9.56
N ALA A 427 37.72 3.74 9.65
CA ALA A 427 39.04 3.28 9.20
C ALA A 427 39.27 3.53 7.71
N ARG A 428 38.21 3.50 6.90
CA ARG A 428 38.24 3.80 5.46
C ARG A 428 38.11 5.30 5.13
N ARG A 429 37.94 6.16 6.14
CA ARG A 429 37.67 7.61 6.00
C ARG A 429 36.38 7.91 5.22
N GLU A 430 35.38 7.08 5.46
CA GLU A 430 34.07 7.11 4.78
C GLU A 430 32.93 7.46 5.75
N LEU A 431 33.26 7.76 7.02
CA LEU A 431 32.30 8.16 8.04
C LEU A 431 32.20 9.69 8.14
N THR A 432 31.33 10.29 7.30
CA THR A 432 31.13 11.75 7.19
C THR A 432 29.81 12.19 7.84
N VAL A 433 29.84 12.95 8.94
CA VAL A 433 28.63 13.35 9.69
C VAL A 433 27.65 14.16 8.83
N GLU A 434 28.14 15.01 7.93
CA GLU A 434 27.29 15.81 7.04
C GLU A 434 26.46 14.93 6.09
N GLU A 435 27.03 13.83 5.60
CA GLU A 435 26.32 12.86 4.75
C GLU A 435 25.20 12.17 5.53
N PHE A 436 25.43 11.89 6.81
CA PHE A 436 24.48 11.15 7.65
C PHE A 436 23.40 12.02 8.29
N ALA A 437 23.69 13.30 8.49
CA ALA A 437 22.70 14.24 8.97
C ALA A 437 21.63 14.54 7.90
N ASP A 438 21.97 14.42 6.62
CA ASP A 438 21.06 14.59 5.49
C ASP A 438 20.55 13.25 4.94
N PRO A 439 19.28 12.88 5.17
CA PRO A 439 18.75 11.58 4.74
C PRO A 439 18.77 11.37 3.22
N VAL A 440 18.62 12.46 2.44
CA VAL A 440 18.65 12.36 0.97
C VAL A 440 20.05 12.01 0.51
N THR A 441 21.07 12.68 1.06
CA THR A 441 22.47 12.37 0.76
C THR A 441 22.83 10.96 1.23
N LEU A 442 22.41 10.55 2.43
CA LEU A 442 22.64 9.21 2.96
C LEU A 442 22.06 8.12 2.05
N GLY A 443 20.76 8.15 1.75
CA GLY A 443 20.11 7.11 0.92
C GLY A 443 20.62 7.06 -0.53
N ARG A 444 21.12 8.20 -1.03
CA ARG A 444 21.75 8.26 -2.35
C ARG A 444 23.13 7.62 -2.37
N LEU A 445 23.95 7.85 -1.35
CA LEU A 445 25.38 7.48 -1.34
C LEU A 445 25.68 6.17 -0.61
N ARG A 446 24.87 5.79 0.37
CA ARG A 446 25.17 4.74 1.35
C ARG A 446 23.96 3.85 1.62
N ASP A 447 24.20 2.82 2.42
CA ASP A 447 23.15 2.02 3.02
C ASP A 447 22.42 2.87 4.06
N GLN A 448 21.11 3.03 3.91
CA GLN A 448 20.31 3.85 4.83
C GLN A 448 20.24 3.23 6.23
N ASP A 449 20.41 1.90 6.34
CA ASP A 449 20.43 1.17 7.61
C ASP A 449 21.60 1.58 8.52
N ILE A 450 22.61 2.28 8.01
CA ILE A 450 23.70 2.81 8.84
C ILE A 450 23.23 3.92 9.80
N GLN A 451 22.07 4.53 9.54
CA GLN A 451 21.51 5.58 10.41
C GLN A 451 21.23 5.06 11.84
N TYR A 452 20.87 3.78 11.97
CA TYR A 452 20.55 3.14 13.26
C TYR A 452 21.78 3.08 14.19
N PRO A 453 22.89 2.38 13.83
CA PRO A 453 24.07 2.35 14.69
C PRO A 453 24.73 3.71 14.83
N LEU A 454 24.71 4.56 13.79
CA LEU A 454 25.28 5.90 13.85
C LEU A 454 24.56 6.75 14.88
N GLY A 455 23.23 6.79 14.79
CA GLY A 455 22.39 7.53 15.70
C GLY A 455 22.50 7.02 17.13
N GLU A 456 22.52 5.70 17.33
CA GLU A 456 22.72 5.07 18.64
C GLU A 456 24.02 5.56 19.29
N ALA A 457 25.14 5.50 18.55
CA ALA A 457 26.45 5.94 19.03
C ALA A 457 26.47 7.44 19.35
N LEU A 458 25.78 8.27 18.56
CA LEU A 458 25.66 9.70 18.81
C LEU A 458 24.85 10.00 20.08
N ILE A 459 23.70 9.34 20.27
CA ILE A 459 22.89 9.48 21.49
C ILE A 459 23.65 8.95 22.71
N ALA A 460 24.38 7.85 22.57
CA ALA A 460 25.23 7.31 23.63
C ALA A 460 26.34 8.30 24.03
N ALA A 461 27.00 8.95 23.06
CA ALA A 461 27.99 10.00 23.32
C ALA A 461 27.37 11.20 24.04
N THR A 462 26.19 11.65 23.62
CA THR A 462 25.42 12.72 24.28
C THR A 462 25.12 12.38 25.73
N VAL A 463 24.63 11.16 25.99
CA VAL A 463 24.34 10.68 27.35
C VAL A 463 25.61 10.54 28.19
N LYS A 464 26.73 10.13 27.59
CA LYS A 464 28.02 10.01 28.28
C LYS A 464 28.55 11.37 28.74
N LEU A 465 28.39 12.41 27.94
CA LEU A 465 28.86 13.76 28.23
C LEU A 465 27.92 14.56 29.14
N TYR A 466 26.62 14.51 28.88
CA TYR A 466 25.62 15.38 29.51
C TYR A 466 24.66 14.64 30.45
N GLY A 467 24.80 13.32 30.58
CA GLY A 467 23.96 12.47 31.42
C GLY A 467 22.61 12.12 30.78
N LYS A 468 21.87 11.18 31.39
CA LYS A 468 20.58 10.68 30.86
C LYS A 468 19.52 11.76 30.65
N LYS A 469 19.57 12.86 31.42
CA LYS A 469 18.64 14.00 31.29
C LYS A 469 18.83 14.79 29.99
N ALA A 470 19.93 14.59 29.29
CA ALA A 470 20.19 15.24 28.01
C ALA A 470 19.18 14.82 26.93
N VAL A 471 18.76 13.55 26.91
CA VAL A 471 17.80 13.01 25.94
C VAL A 471 16.45 13.74 25.99
N PRO A 472 15.73 13.81 27.14
CA PRO A 472 14.51 14.58 27.23
C PRO A 472 14.70 16.08 26.91
N ASN A 473 15.86 16.66 27.23
CA ASN A 473 16.15 18.07 26.91
C ASN A 473 16.29 18.28 25.40
N LEU A 474 16.97 17.36 24.71
CA LEU A 474 17.09 17.36 23.25
C LEU A 474 15.71 17.25 22.59
N LEU A 475 14.88 16.29 23.02
CA LEU A 475 13.53 16.09 22.48
C LEU A 475 12.63 17.32 22.66
N ARG A 476 12.61 17.91 23.85
CA ARG A 476 11.84 19.15 24.11
C ARG A 476 12.27 20.32 23.23
N THR A 477 13.52 20.31 22.78
CA THR A 477 14.06 21.38 21.94
C THR A 477 13.47 21.36 20.53
N PHE A 478 13.10 20.19 20.01
CA PHE A 478 12.35 20.11 18.74
C PHE A 478 10.97 20.77 18.81
N ALA A 479 10.36 20.79 19.99
CA ALA A 479 9.11 21.50 20.26
C ALA A 479 9.30 23.01 20.53
N ASP A 480 10.53 23.50 20.69
CA ASP A 480 10.79 24.89 21.08
C ASP A 480 10.43 25.84 19.92
N PRO A 481 9.50 26.79 20.11
CA PRO A 481 9.15 27.76 19.09
C PRO A 481 10.32 28.59 18.57
N ARG A 482 11.38 28.74 19.37
CA ARG A 482 12.60 29.49 19.03
C ARG A 482 13.51 28.76 18.06
N LEU A 483 13.36 27.44 17.92
CA LEU A 483 14.10 26.68 16.90
C LEU A 483 13.62 27.16 15.51
N PRO A 484 14.51 27.51 14.56
CA PRO A 484 14.07 27.87 13.22
C PRO A 484 13.47 26.67 12.49
N SER A 485 12.37 26.88 11.76
CA SER A 485 11.64 25.81 11.10
C SER A 485 12.28 25.36 9.77
N ASN A 486 13.04 26.22 9.09
CA ASN A 486 13.60 25.92 7.77
C ASN A 486 14.96 25.20 7.80
N LEU A 487 15.37 24.64 8.94
CA LEU A 487 16.66 23.96 9.09
C LEU A 487 16.54 22.48 8.75
N GLN A 488 17.60 21.94 8.15
CA GLN A 488 17.74 20.52 7.82
C GLN A 488 19.20 20.09 8.00
N GLY A 489 19.43 18.77 8.01
CA GLY A 489 20.78 18.20 8.07
C GLY A 489 21.57 18.67 9.29
N ILE A 490 22.87 18.89 9.08
CA ILE A 490 23.79 19.28 10.16
C ILE A 490 23.42 20.62 10.82
N SER A 491 22.80 21.53 10.06
CA SER A 491 22.39 22.83 10.59
C SER A 491 21.24 22.70 11.58
N LEU A 492 20.31 21.77 11.33
CA LEU A 492 19.25 21.45 12.28
C LEU A 492 19.85 20.84 13.56
N TRP A 493 20.77 19.89 13.42
CA TRP A 493 21.41 19.25 14.59
C TRP A 493 22.16 20.27 15.44
N GLN A 494 22.98 21.12 14.82
CA GLN A 494 23.70 22.17 15.53
C GLN A 494 22.76 23.08 16.32
N ALA A 495 21.66 23.53 15.69
CA ALA A 495 20.70 24.42 16.31
C ALA A 495 19.96 23.75 17.48
N VAL A 496 19.60 22.47 17.34
CA VAL A 496 18.94 21.69 18.40
C VAL A 496 19.89 21.49 19.58
N TYR A 497 21.11 21.01 19.36
CA TYR A 497 22.08 20.81 20.44
C TYR A 497 22.39 22.12 21.17
N GLN A 498 22.64 23.20 20.43
CA GLN A 498 22.92 24.52 21.00
C GLN A 498 21.74 25.03 21.84
N THR A 499 20.51 24.92 21.33
CA THR A 499 19.30 25.36 22.06
C THR A 499 19.04 24.51 23.30
N ALA A 500 19.39 23.23 23.25
CA ALA A 500 19.36 22.33 24.40
C ALA A 500 20.49 22.58 25.42
N GLY A 501 21.39 23.53 25.16
CA GLY A 501 22.52 23.86 26.03
C GLY A 501 23.70 22.89 25.93
N MET A 502 23.82 22.19 24.80
CA MET A 502 24.86 21.21 24.51
C MET A 502 25.69 21.64 23.31
N ASP A 503 26.93 21.15 23.23
CA ASP A 503 27.84 21.42 22.12
C ASP A 503 27.95 20.19 21.24
N LEU A 504 27.40 20.26 20.02
CA LEU A 504 27.45 19.17 19.06
C LEU A 504 28.90 18.78 18.71
N GLY A 505 29.83 19.74 18.65
CA GLY A 505 31.23 19.45 18.32
C GLY A 505 31.89 18.53 19.35
N ILE A 506 31.66 18.78 20.64
CA ILE A 506 32.17 17.92 21.73
C ILE A 506 31.53 16.53 21.68
N VAL A 507 30.23 16.46 21.34
CA VAL A 507 29.52 15.18 21.17
C VAL A 507 30.11 14.38 20.00
N LEU A 508 30.39 15.03 18.87
CA LEU A 508 31.01 14.39 17.71
C LEU A 508 32.44 13.91 18.03
N ASP A 509 33.22 14.68 18.77
CA ASP A 509 34.56 14.26 19.22
C ASP A 509 34.50 12.99 20.09
N GLU A 510 33.52 12.90 20.99
CA GLU A 510 33.32 11.70 21.82
C GLU A 510 32.80 10.51 21.01
N PHE A 511 31.90 10.75 20.05
CA PHE A 511 31.42 9.75 19.10
C PHE A 511 32.58 9.13 18.30
N TYR A 512 33.42 9.97 17.68
CA TYR A 512 34.57 9.49 16.91
C TYR A 512 35.60 8.79 17.81
N ARG A 513 35.81 9.27 19.05
CA ARG A 513 36.70 8.62 20.02
C ARG A 513 36.23 7.21 20.40
N ASP A 514 34.93 7.00 20.61
CA ASP A 514 34.40 5.66 20.92
C ASP A 514 34.56 4.70 19.73
N ILE A 515 34.28 5.19 18.52
CA ILE A 515 34.45 4.41 17.27
C ILE A 515 35.91 4.06 17.02
N ASP A 516 36.82 5.01 17.21
CA ASP A 516 38.26 4.78 17.04
C ASP A 516 38.77 3.76 18.07
N SER A 517 38.38 3.89 19.34
CA SER A 517 38.71 2.93 20.39
C SER A 517 38.15 1.52 20.12
N TYR A 518 36.98 1.43 19.50
CA TYR A 518 36.42 0.15 19.04
C TYR A 518 37.23 -0.41 17.85
N GLY A 519 37.56 0.46 16.88
CA GLY A 519 38.37 0.13 15.72
C GLY A 519 39.75 -0.41 16.07
N GLU A 520 40.45 0.21 17.03
CA GLU A 520 41.75 -0.26 17.53
C GLU A 520 41.66 -1.66 18.13
N ARG A 521 40.63 -1.93 18.94
CA ARG A 521 40.40 -3.25 19.54
C ARG A 521 40.09 -4.32 18.50
N HIS A 522 39.57 -3.94 17.34
CA HIS A 522 39.12 -4.86 16.29
C HIS A 522 39.92 -4.67 14.98
N ALA A 523 41.11 -4.07 15.07
CA ALA A 523 41.92 -3.70 13.90
C ALA A 523 42.25 -4.89 13.00
N THR A 524 42.53 -6.07 13.57
CA THR A 524 42.77 -7.29 12.80
C THR A 524 41.54 -7.68 11.97
N ALA A 525 40.35 -7.73 12.57
CA ALA A 525 39.12 -8.07 11.87
C ALA A 525 38.81 -7.06 10.76
N ILE A 526 38.92 -5.76 11.06
CA ILE A 526 38.72 -4.68 10.08
C ILE A 526 39.71 -4.79 8.92
N SER A 527 40.99 -5.05 9.22
CA SER A 527 42.04 -5.16 8.20
C SER A 527 41.87 -6.37 7.29
N GLN A 528 41.15 -7.40 7.74
CA GLN A 528 40.87 -8.62 6.98
C GLN A 528 39.59 -8.53 6.14
N LEU A 529 38.73 -7.54 6.37
CA LEU A 529 37.50 -7.39 5.61
C LEU A 529 37.77 -7.07 4.14
N PRO A 530 37.27 -7.89 3.20
CA PRO A 530 37.36 -7.60 1.78
C PRO A 530 36.63 -6.30 1.43
N ARG A 531 37.08 -5.67 0.35
CA ARG A 531 36.40 -4.53 -0.25
C ARG A 531 35.84 -4.94 -1.62
N PRO A 532 34.53 -5.20 -1.72
CA PRO A 532 33.93 -5.59 -2.97
C PRO A 532 33.77 -4.36 -3.89
N ARG A 533 33.79 -4.58 -5.21
CA ARG A 533 33.53 -3.57 -6.23
C ARG A 533 32.61 -4.19 -7.28
N ALA A 534 31.75 -3.37 -7.87
CA ALA A 534 30.86 -3.82 -8.93
C ALA A 534 31.39 -3.40 -10.31
N ARG A 535 31.26 -4.30 -11.28
CA ARG A 535 31.48 -4.04 -12.71
C ARG A 535 30.23 -4.44 -13.49
N ILE A 536 29.75 -3.57 -14.38
CA ILE A 536 28.67 -3.93 -15.29
C ILE A 536 29.23 -4.77 -16.44
N ILE A 537 28.52 -5.85 -16.74
CA ILE A 537 28.79 -6.73 -17.86
C ILE A 537 27.54 -6.92 -18.73
N THR A 538 27.71 -7.35 -19.97
CA THR A 538 26.61 -7.67 -20.88
C THR A 538 26.86 -8.96 -21.65
N ASN A 539 25.78 -9.69 -21.93
CA ASN A 539 25.77 -10.87 -22.80
C ASN A 539 24.46 -10.87 -23.61
N ASP A 540 24.54 -10.88 -24.93
CA ASP A 540 23.38 -10.90 -25.84
C ASP A 540 22.28 -9.86 -25.52
N GLY A 541 22.68 -8.65 -25.09
CA GLY A 541 21.75 -7.57 -24.74
C GLY A 541 21.07 -7.70 -23.37
N VAL A 542 21.45 -8.69 -22.57
CA VAL A 542 21.17 -8.77 -21.13
C VAL A 542 22.32 -8.11 -20.37
N PHE A 543 22.00 -7.39 -19.29
CA PHE A 543 23.00 -6.77 -18.44
C PHE A 543 23.12 -7.53 -17.13
N GLY A 544 24.34 -7.63 -16.62
CA GLY A 544 24.64 -8.25 -15.34
C GLY A 544 25.66 -7.42 -14.57
N VAL A 545 25.82 -7.78 -13.30
CA VAL A 545 26.81 -7.16 -12.43
C VAL A 545 27.72 -8.24 -11.88
N GLN A 546 29.01 -8.05 -12.11
CA GLN A 546 30.07 -8.89 -11.57
C GLN A 546 30.62 -8.21 -10.31
N VAL A 547 30.70 -8.95 -9.20
CA VAL A 547 31.30 -8.44 -7.96
C VAL A 547 32.75 -8.93 -7.87
N LEU A 548 33.67 -7.98 -7.78
CA LEU A 548 35.12 -8.20 -7.66
C LEU A 548 35.55 -7.91 -6.23
N VAL A 549 36.30 -8.82 -5.61
CA VAL A 549 36.83 -8.64 -4.25
C VAL A 549 38.34 -8.43 -4.29
N ASP A 550 38.85 -7.53 -3.45
CA ASP A 550 40.29 -7.19 -3.42
C ASP A 550 41.18 -8.27 -2.75
N ARG A 551 40.55 -9.27 -2.14
CA ARG A 551 41.19 -10.39 -1.44
C ARG A 551 40.24 -11.59 -1.35
N PRO A 552 40.76 -12.80 -1.09
CA PRO A 552 39.94 -13.98 -0.87
C PRO A 552 38.96 -13.81 0.30
N LEU A 553 37.74 -14.32 0.14
CA LEU A 553 36.76 -14.42 1.22
C LEU A 553 37.15 -15.52 2.19
N ALA A 554 36.94 -15.30 3.49
CA ALA A 554 36.98 -16.37 4.47
C ALA A 554 35.78 -17.33 4.27
N GLU A 555 35.88 -18.58 4.75
CA GLU A 555 34.80 -19.59 4.61
C GLU A 555 33.44 -19.13 5.20
N SER A 556 33.47 -18.25 6.20
CA SER A 556 32.27 -17.70 6.85
C SER A 556 31.74 -16.43 6.17
N GLN A 557 32.41 -15.92 5.14
CA GLN A 557 32.04 -14.68 4.47
C GLN A 557 31.27 -14.96 3.17
N SER A 558 30.35 -14.07 2.84
CA SER A 558 29.58 -14.13 1.60
C SER A 558 29.42 -12.72 1.05
N VAL A 559 29.36 -12.63 -0.27
CA VAL A 559 29.19 -11.35 -0.98
C VAL A 559 27.73 -11.21 -1.37
N TYR A 560 27.26 -9.98 -1.29
CA TYR A 560 25.91 -9.60 -1.69
C TYR A 560 26.00 -8.43 -2.65
N VAL A 561 24.98 -8.29 -3.48
CA VAL A 561 24.79 -7.12 -4.33
C VAL A 561 23.35 -6.66 -4.20
N ARG A 562 23.18 -5.39 -3.88
CA ARG A 562 21.89 -4.71 -3.92
C ARG A 562 21.75 -3.93 -5.21
N PHE A 563 20.52 -3.84 -5.69
CA PHE A 563 20.12 -3.07 -6.87
C PHE A 563 19.01 -2.11 -6.49
N LYS A 564 19.02 -0.92 -7.08
CA LYS A 564 17.86 -0.03 -7.04
C LYS A 564 17.55 0.53 -8.43
N PRO A 565 16.26 0.72 -8.78
CA PRO A 565 15.87 1.18 -10.12
C PRO A 565 16.43 2.56 -10.49
N GLU A 566 16.47 3.49 -9.52
CA GLU A 566 16.89 4.89 -9.70
C GLU A 566 17.73 5.34 -8.48
N PRO A 567 18.56 6.40 -8.60
CA PRO A 567 19.39 6.88 -7.48
C PRO A 567 18.60 7.22 -6.21
N ASP A 568 17.36 7.68 -6.36
CA ASP A 568 16.50 8.14 -5.27
C ASP A 568 15.39 7.11 -4.93
N SER A 569 15.53 5.85 -5.36
CA SER A 569 14.62 4.76 -5.01
C SER A 569 14.56 4.52 -3.49
N GLY A 570 13.37 4.22 -2.98
CA GLY A 570 13.15 3.88 -1.57
C GLY A 570 13.66 2.48 -1.20
N LEU A 571 13.69 2.18 0.10
CA LEU A 571 14.16 0.89 0.64
C LEU A 571 13.35 -0.31 0.11
N GLU A 572 12.07 -0.10 -0.17
CA GLU A 572 11.15 -1.10 -0.70
C GLU A 572 11.47 -1.54 -2.14
N ASP A 573 12.16 -0.68 -2.90
CA ASP A 573 12.58 -0.93 -4.27
C ASP A 573 13.98 -1.55 -4.35
N ILE A 574 14.65 -1.71 -3.19
CA ILE A 574 15.99 -2.31 -3.13
C ILE A 574 15.86 -3.83 -3.15
N ASP A 575 16.40 -4.42 -4.21
CA ASP A 575 16.52 -5.86 -4.35
C ASP A 575 17.91 -6.30 -3.93
N SER A 576 18.01 -7.31 -3.06
CA SER A 576 19.27 -7.82 -2.52
C SER A 576 19.46 -9.28 -2.92
N MET A 577 20.61 -9.59 -3.51
CA MET A 577 20.96 -10.95 -3.91
C MET A 577 22.31 -11.35 -3.37
N ARG A 578 22.44 -12.63 -2.99
CA ARG A 578 23.74 -13.25 -2.78
C ARG A 578 24.46 -13.34 -4.13
N ALA A 579 25.73 -12.97 -4.15
CA ALA A 579 26.59 -13.05 -5.32
C ALA A 579 27.74 -14.02 -5.05
N GLU A 580 28.13 -14.76 -6.08
CA GLU A 580 29.41 -15.46 -6.10
C GLU A 580 30.46 -14.50 -6.66
N PRO A 581 31.66 -14.40 -6.04
CA PRO A 581 32.74 -13.58 -6.57
C PRO A 581 33.02 -13.91 -8.03
N GLU A 582 33.25 -12.86 -8.83
CA GLU A 582 33.59 -12.96 -10.25
C GLU A 582 32.51 -13.58 -11.15
N LEU A 583 31.39 -14.05 -10.62
CA LEU A 583 30.26 -14.52 -11.43
C LEU A 583 29.22 -13.40 -11.66
N PRO A 584 28.56 -13.39 -12.83
CA PRO A 584 27.50 -12.43 -13.12
C PRO A 584 26.27 -12.65 -12.24
N VAL A 585 25.73 -11.56 -11.68
CA VAL A 585 24.33 -11.50 -11.25
C VAL A 585 23.54 -10.78 -12.34
N TRP A 586 22.75 -11.54 -13.11
CA TRP A 586 22.00 -11.01 -14.25
C TRP A 586 20.75 -10.22 -13.82
N ARG A 587 20.40 -9.20 -14.61
CA ARG A 587 19.17 -8.41 -14.47
C ARG A 587 18.45 -8.32 -15.80
N HIS A 588 17.12 -8.38 -15.75
CA HIS A 588 16.35 -8.23 -16.98
C HIS A 588 16.36 -6.76 -17.41
N SER A 589 16.50 -6.51 -18.71
CA SER A 589 16.52 -5.15 -19.27
C SER A 589 15.27 -4.32 -18.95
N ARG A 590 14.15 -4.97 -18.62
CA ARG A 590 12.90 -4.32 -18.17
C ARG A 590 12.98 -3.74 -16.75
N GLU A 591 13.95 -4.18 -15.96
CA GLU A 591 14.18 -3.72 -14.59
C GLU A 591 15.15 -2.53 -14.55
N ILE A 592 15.80 -2.23 -15.68
CA ILE A 592 16.78 -1.15 -15.83
C ILE A 592 16.06 0.09 -16.34
N ARG A 593 16.07 1.16 -15.54
CA ARG A 593 15.47 2.46 -15.89
C ARG A 593 16.54 3.46 -16.32
N GLY A 594 16.21 4.29 -17.30
CA GLY A 594 17.09 5.40 -17.72
C GLY A 594 18.46 5.02 -18.31
N GLY A 595 18.71 3.75 -18.62
CA GLY A 595 20.00 3.29 -19.15
C GLY A 595 21.14 3.29 -18.11
N VAL A 596 20.79 3.24 -16.82
CA VAL A 596 21.75 3.17 -15.71
C VAL A 596 21.42 1.99 -14.80
N ILE A 597 22.43 1.35 -14.22
CA ILE A 597 22.26 0.34 -13.18
C ILE A 597 22.89 0.87 -11.90
N CYS A 598 22.05 1.11 -10.89
CA CYS A 598 22.51 1.47 -9.55
C CYS A 598 22.72 0.20 -8.74
N VAL A 599 23.95 0.00 -8.29
CA VAL A 599 24.36 -1.18 -7.53
C VAL A 599 25.14 -0.84 -6.28
N GLN A 600 25.03 -1.72 -5.30
CA GLN A 600 25.73 -1.61 -4.04
C GLN A 600 26.28 -2.99 -3.64
N PRO A 601 27.57 -3.27 -3.88
CA PRO A 601 28.17 -4.51 -3.45
C PRO A 601 28.42 -4.48 -1.93
N GLY A 602 28.34 -5.63 -1.27
CA GLY A 602 28.53 -5.75 0.17
C GLY A 602 29.14 -7.09 0.58
N VAL A 603 29.67 -7.13 1.80
CA VAL A 603 30.26 -8.34 2.42
C VAL A 603 29.55 -8.61 3.74
N ALA A 604 29.15 -9.87 3.96
CA ALA A 604 28.62 -10.30 5.24
C ALA A 604 29.67 -10.15 6.34
N ILE A 605 29.33 -9.38 7.37
CA ILE A 605 30.13 -9.22 8.59
C ILE A 605 29.57 -10.04 9.76
N ALA A 606 28.33 -10.52 9.63
CA ALA A 606 27.65 -11.46 10.53
C ALA A 606 26.52 -12.20 9.78
N PRO A 607 25.92 -13.27 10.35
CA PRO A 607 24.92 -14.09 9.65
C PRO A 607 23.73 -13.31 9.08
N SER A 608 23.29 -12.25 9.75
CA SER A 608 22.17 -11.40 9.35
C SER A 608 22.60 -9.99 8.92
N GLN A 609 23.90 -9.68 8.87
CA GLN A 609 24.36 -8.31 8.58
C GLN A 609 25.44 -8.26 7.51
N VAL A 610 25.21 -7.38 6.56
CA VAL A 610 26.10 -7.12 5.42
C VAL A 610 26.58 -5.68 5.51
N LEU A 611 27.88 -5.48 5.40
CA LEU A 611 28.47 -4.16 5.21
C LEU A 611 28.48 -3.86 3.71
N TYR A 612 27.68 -2.88 3.30
CA TYR A 612 27.63 -2.43 1.92
C TYR A 612 28.58 -1.26 1.64
N GLU A 613 29.17 -1.24 0.45
CA GLU A 613 29.93 -0.10 -0.06
C GLU A 613 28.99 1.06 -0.45
N SER A 614 29.55 2.16 -0.97
CA SER A 614 28.74 3.22 -1.57
C SER A 614 27.93 2.74 -2.77
N TRP A 615 26.74 3.30 -2.93
CA TRP A 615 25.97 3.17 -4.16
C TRP A 615 26.78 3.69 -5.36
N THR A 616 26.80 2.90 -6.44
CA THR A 616 27.39 3.30 -7.70
C THR A 616 26.35 3.12 -8.81
N CYS A 617 25.99 4.21 -9.48
CA CYS A 617 25.11 4.17 -10.65
C CYS A 617 25.97 4.27 -11.91
N LEU A 618 26.04 3.18 -12.66
CA LEU A 618 26.90 3.06 -13.84
C LEU A 618 26.03 3.02 -15.11
N PRO A 619 26.38 3.76 -16.17
CA PRO A 619 25.71 3.68 -17.47
C PRO A 619 25.82 2.28 -18.07
N THR A 620 24.75 1.79 -18.68
CA THR A 620 24.78 0.52 -19.42
C THR A 620 25.71 0.58 -20.64
N ALA A 621 26.01 1.78 -21.14
CA ALA A 621 27.01 2.00 -22.19
C ALA A 621 28.43 1.61 -21.77
N ASP A 622 28.72 1.58 -20.47
CA ASP A 622 30.03 1.19 -19.93
C ASP A 622 30.12 -0.32 -19.66
N ALA A 623 29.08 -1.09 -20.03
CA ALA A 623 29.05 -2.54 -19.85
C ALA A 623 30.15 -3.22 -20.67
N SER A 624 30.92 -4.08 -20.00
CA SER A 624 31.90 -4.93 -20.67
C SER A 624 31.27 -6.23 -21.17
N GLU A 625 31.68 -6.74 -22.32
CA GLU A 625 31.22 -8.05 -22.79
C GLU A 625 31.65 -9.15 -21.82
N TRP A 626 30.71 -10.00 -21.42
CA TRP A 626 30.99 -11.16 -20.57
C TRP A 626 31.61 -12.27 -21.42
N ILE A 627 32.80 -12.71 -21.04
CA ILE A 627 33.48 -13.85 -21.66
C ILE A 627 33.51 -14.96 -20.61
N SER A 628 32.81 -16.07 -20.86
CA SER A 628 32.86 -17.24 -19.97
C SER A 628 34.26 -17.85 -19.98
N GLU A 629 34.67 -18.48 -18.86
CA GLU A 629 35.98 -19.17 -18.77
C GLU A 629 36.15 -20.29 -19.82
N GLU A 630 35.05 -20.81 -20.40
CA GLU A 630 35.12 -21.73 -21.54
C GLU A 630 35.66 -21.05 -22.82
N GLY A 631 35.35 -19.76 -23.04
CA GLY A 631 35.83 -18.99 -24.19
C GLY A 631 37.30 -18.56 -24.10
N LEU A 632 37.89 -18.54 -22.90
CA LEU A 632 39.31 -18.25 -22.71
C LEU A 632 40.20 -19.48 -23.03
N ASN A 633 39.68 -20.69 -22.87
CA ASN A 633 40.41 -21.92 -23.20
C ASN A 633 40.37 -22.29 -24.69
N GLU A 634 39.45 -21.74 -25.48
CA GLU A 634 39.47 -21.90 -26.95
C GLU A 634 40.48 -20.97 -27.65
N GLY A 635 40.97 -19.94 -26.97
CA GLY A 635 41.97 -19.00 -27.51
C GLY A 635 43.43 -19.42 -27.33
N ALA A 636 43.70 -20.49 -26.56
CA ALA A 636 45.04 -20.99 -26.28
C ALA A 636 45.34 -22.30 -27.03
N ALA A 637 45.22 -22.29 -28.36
CA ALA A 637 45.83 -23.34 -29.18
C ALA A 637 47.37 -23.14 -29.18
N PRO A 638 48.18 -24.19 -28.92
CA PRO A 638 49.63 -24.06 -28.98
C PRO A 638 50.07 -23.77 -30.42
N ALA A 639 50.87 -22.72 -30.59
CA ALA A 639 51.60 -22.48 -31.82
C ALA A 639 52.53 -23.66 -32.11
N ASN A 640 52.37 -24.28 -33.28
CA ASN A 640 53.41 -25.12 -33.90
C ASN A 640 54.52 -24.24 -34.49
#